data_AF-A0A3P1CQS3-F1
#
_entry.id   AF-A0A3P1CQS3-F1
#
_cell.length_a   1.000
_cell.length_b   1.000
_cell.length_c   1.000
_cell.angle_alpha   90.00
_cell.angle_beta   90.00
_cell.angle_gamma   90.00
#
_symmetry.space_group_name_H-M   'P 1'
#
loop_
_entity.id
_entity.type
_entity.pdbx_description
1 polymer ?
#
loop_
_entity_poly.entity_id
_entity_poly.type
_entity_poly.pdbx_seq_one_letter_code
_entity_poly.pdbx_strand_id
1 'polypeptide(L)'
;MLASLSVGFAQQTWPLVYEIKSDSTLLRLDTAHFQVLEDRAGKYTLEDVQRSSAFRFDSYYNQNRSSHVYWKRMRIKNAMPRNLNLYLCDFNASFLEMYHQDSTGRWQHQRTGELIPESQLPDRNGNKERNRLFFHLRSGEQTTLYQRSENPFWRMPLVYISPELQSEENRIQSVYQSIRVKNGWEDFFFDGIMIGILLLAVCYNLFIFITIRDKVYLYFSICLLFFTLDRNAFRIQLAFFEEQPYEFKMLNVFFFIIFYIFFIQSLRNFIQSAPALARLNRAITFFLGLTALANVIQFFMYTIPGFPIDDLLLLIEILIRIVYVLCSIGILKMIRRGSPEARFALLATTPLFTFWLATLMTQLLGRFFNVNVPNSVWNWVEYAEQFCFAWLIIFFSGALLNRYNLVRERVAQQAIEKEQLEKEREIERNRIIANQNELLEQQVKERTAELQTSLENLKTTQNQLIQKEKLASLGELTAGIAHEIQNPLNFVNNFSEVSTELVNELDEEQQKPDRDPELEKELLGDLKQNLQKISHHGGRASQIVRNMLAHSRTTAGERQPTNLNALCDEYLRLAYHGLRAKDNTFNCELKTDFDPTIGLVKLVPQEIGRVFLNLFNNAFYTVHEKQKAASASYQPTVRVQTKSINNTIEIRIIDNGLGMTAEVKEKLFQPFFTTKPTGEGTGLGLSLSYDIITKGHGGRLTVESELGKGSEFTIVLPVT
;
A
#
# COMPACT_ATOMS: atom_id res chain seq x y z
N MET A 1 64.37 -56.08 12.09
CA MET A 1 64.29 -56.54 13.50
C MET A 1 65.66 -56.37 14.20
N LEU A 2 66.28 -55.19 14.13
CA LEU A 2 67.57 -54.84 14.79
C LEU A 2 67.72 -53.31 14.95
N ALA A 3 66.64 -52.58 15.26
CA ALA A 3 66.67 -51.12 15.43
C ALA A 3 65.84 -50.62 16.65
N SER A 4 65.40 -51.52 17.53
CA SER A 4 64.51 -51.21 18.65
C SER A 4 65.20 -51.18 20.03
N LEU A 5 66.52 -51.02 20.08
CA LEU A 5 67.28 -50.89 21.32
C LEU A 5 68.18 -49.65 21.27
N SER A 6 67.57 -48.47 21.33
CA SER A 6 68.27 -47.23 21.72
C SER A 6 67.36 -46.36 22.57
N VAL A 7 66.95 -46.88 23.73
CA VAL A 7 66.62 -45.97 24.85
C VAL A 7 67.97 -45.42 25.32
N GLY A 8 68.38 -44.31 24.70
CA GLY A 8 69.67 -43.69 24.97
C GLY A 8 69.72 -43.17 26.41
N PHE A 9 70.57 -43.79 27.24
CA PHE A 9 70.95 -43.22 28.53
C PHE A 9 71.53 -41.81 28.32
N ALA A 10 71.28 -40.93 29.28
CA ALA A 10 71.86 -39.59 29.33
C ALA A 10 73.39 -39.63 29.19
N GLN A 11 73.96 -38.88 28.25
CA GLN A 11 75.39 -38.87 27.96
C GLN A 11 76.04 -37.51 28.26
N GLN A 12 77.13 -37.54 29.02
CA GLN A 12 77.91 -36.35 29.35
C GLN A 12 78.88 -35.93 28.23
N THR A 13 79.22 -36.83 27.31
CA THR A 13 80.16 -36.57 26.21
C THR A 13 79.48 -35.96 24.99
N TRP A 14 80.23 -35.14 24.25
CA TRP A 14 79.79 -34.54 22.98
C TRP A 14 79.66 -35.60 21.87
N PRO A 15 78.71 -35.44 20.93
CA PRO A 15 78.60 -36.30 19.74
C PRO A 15 79.84 -36.18 18.84
N LEU A 16 80.00 -37.15 17.93
CA LEU A 16 81.08 -37.12 16.94
C LEU A 16 80.99 -35.86 16.07
N VAL A 17 82.13 -35.36 15.61
CA VAL A 17 82.18 -34.17 14.75
C VAL A 17 81.73 -34.56 13.34
N TYR A 18 80.71 -33.88 12.83
CA TYR A 18 80.24 -34.06 11.46
C TYR A 18 81.16 -33.32 10.49
N GLU A 19 81.89 -34.06 9.65
CA GLU A 19 82.79 -33.50 8.64
C GLU A 19 82.03 -33.29 7.33
N ILE A 20 81.90 -32.03 6.91
CA ILE A 20 81.31 -31.68 5.61
C ILE A 20 82.37 -31.92 4.53
N LYS A 21 82.20 -33.00 3.76
CA LYS A 21 83.13 -33.46 2.70
C LYS A 21 82.63 -33.20 1.28
N SER A 22 81.39 -32.76 1.13
CA SER A 22 80.79 -32.46 -0.17
C SER A 22 79.75 -31.36 -0.02
N ASP A 23 79.44 -30.71 -1.15
CA ASP A 23 78.46 -29.64 -1.25
C ASP A 23 77.15 -30.18 -1.82
N SER A 24 76.56 -31.18 -1.16
CA SER A 24 75.28 -31.76 -1.60
C SER A 24 74.10 -30.81 -1.36
N THR A 25 72.99 -31.04 -2.06
CA THR A 25 71.81 -30.17 -2.03
C THR A 25 71.14 -30.08 -0.66
N LEU A 26 71.22 -31.15 0.14
CA LEU A 26 70.75 -31.19 1.52
C LEU A 26 71.57 -32.24 2.28
N LEU A 27 72.28 -31.80 3.33
CA LEU A 27 73.06 -32.64 4.21
C LEU A 27 72.23 -32.94 5.47
N ARG A 28 71.88 -34.21 5.67
CA ARG A 28 71.19 -34.66 6.89
C ARG A 28 72.22 -35.24 7.84
N LEU A 29 72.28 -34.70 9.05
CA LEU A 29 73.16 -35.26 10.08
C LEU A 29 72.65 -36.64 10.48
N ASP A 30 73.56 -37.59 10.66
CA ASP A 30 73.16 -38.90 11.16
C ASP A 30 73.00 -38.90 12.69
N THR A 31 72.35 -39.93 13.25
CA THR A 31 72.10 -40.04 14.69
C THR A 31 73.37 -40.09 15.54
N ALA A 32 74.57 -40.34 14.99
CA ALA A 32 75.82 -40.33 15.75
C ALA A 32 76.42 -38.91 15.90
N HIS A 33 75.97 -37.95 15.09
CA HIS A 33 76.54 -36.60 15.00
C HIS A 33 75.74 -35.51 15.70
N PHE A 34 74.56 -35.83 16.24
CA PHE A 34 73.81 -34.91 17.08
C PHE A 34 73.19 -35.64 18.27
N GLN A 35 72.98 -34.92 19.37
CA GLN A 35 72.24 -35.40 20.53
C GLN A 35 71.06 -34.47 20.79
N VAL A 36 70.04 -35.00 21.44
CA VAL A 36 68.73 -34.39 21.64
C VAL A 36 68.42 -34.31 23.13
N LEU A 37 67.81 -33.21 23.54
CA LEU A 37 67.26 -32.96 24.87
C LEU A 37 65.80 -32.52 24.72
N GLU A 38 64.90 -33.24 25.38
CA GLU A 38 63.49 -32.88 25.46
C GLU A 38 63.26 -31.78 26.49
N ASP A 39 62.67 -30.67 26.07
CA ASP A 39 62.21 -29.59 26.96
C ASP A 39 60.69 -29.60 27.03
N ARG A 40 60.14 -30.45 27.90
CA ARG A 40 58.69 -30.62 28.03
C ARG A 40 57.96 -29.37 28.53
N ALA A 41 58.67 -28.49 29.24
CA ALA A 41 58.11 -27.26 29.77
C ALA A 41 58.33 -26.05 28.84
N GLY A 42 59.23 -26.16 27.86
CA GLY A 42 59.64 -25.06 26.98
C GLY A 42 60.37 -23.93 27.72
N LYS A 43 61.03 -24.22 28.84
CA LYS A 43 61.60 -23.21 29.75
C LYS A 43 63.12 -23.19 29.79
N TYR A 44 63.80 -24.13 29.14
CA TYR A 44 65.26 -24.19 29.21
C TYR A 44 65.89 -23.05 28.43
N THR A 45 66.83 -22.36 29.06
CA THR A 45 67.72 -21.39 28.42
C THR A 45 68.97 -22.06 27.85
N LEU A 46 69.74 -21.37 27.02
CA LEU A 46 71.02 -21.91 26.52
C LEU A 46 71.95 -22.34 27.67
N GLU A 47 71.99 -21.59 28.77
CA GLU A 47 72.82 -21.91 29.94
C GLU A 47 72.38 -23.21 30.63
N ASP A 48 71.07 -23.40 30.79
CA ASP A 48 70.50 -24.63 31.35
C ASP A 48 70.83 -25.84 30.47
N VAL A 49 70.71 -25.66 29.16
CA VAL A 49 70.99 -26.69 28.16
C VAL A 49 72.48 -27.04 28.16
N GLN A 50 73.37 -26.07 28.25
CA GLN A 50 74.82 -26.29 28.30
C GLN A 50 75.25 -27.12 29.52
N ARG A 51 74.58 -26.94 30.67
CA ARG A 51 74.85 -27.67 31.91
C ARG A 51 74.10 -29.01 32.00
N SER A 52 73.15 -29.26 31.10
CA SER A 52 72.32 -30.46 31.13
C SER A 52 73.11 -31.71 30.75
N SER A 53 73.06 -32.72 31.61
CA SER A 53 73.57 -34.06 31.32
C SER A 53 72.54 -34.95 30.59
N ALA A 54 71.30 -34.47 30.38
CA ALA A 54 70.18 -35.28 29.90
C ALA A 54 70.12 -35.45 28.36
N PHE A 55 71.15 -34.99 27.65
CA PHE A 55 71.29 -35.21 26.21
C PHE A 55 71.45 -36.69 25.87
N ARG A 56 70.77 -37.15 24.81
CA ARG A 56 70.80 -38.53 24.34
C ARG A 56 70.80 -38.60 22.82
N PHE A 57 71.26 -39.73 22.28
CA PHE A 57 70.96 -40.07 20.89
C PHE A 57 69.50 -40.49 20.77
N ASP A 58 68.87 -40.14 19.66
CA ASP A 58 67.47 -40.45 19.40
C ASP A 58 67.30 -40.80 17.92
N SER A 59 66.28 -41.59 17.59
CA SER A 59 65.98 -41.95 16.21
C SER A 59 65.57 -40.71 15.42
N TYR A 60 65.75 -40.70 14.09
CA TYR A 60 65.27 -39.56 13.31
C TYR A 60 63.77 -39.35 13.48
N TYR A 61 63.01 -40.46 13.43
CA TYR A 61 61.56 -40.50 13.48
C TYR A 61 61.08 -41.30 14.70
N ASN A 62 60.21 -40.71 15.52
CA ASN A 62 59.61 -41.37 16.68
C ASN A 62 58.20 -40.80 16.99
N GLN A 63 57.16 -41.60 16.74
CA GLN A 63 55.75 -41.23 16.97
C GLN A 63 55.35 -41.15 18.45
N ASN A 64 56.14 -41.71 19.37
CA ASN A 64 55.84 -41.72 20.80
C ASN A 64 56.34 -40.46 21.52
N ARG A 65 56.89 -39.50 20.78
CA ARG A 65 57.37 -38.22 21.29
C ARG A 65 56.22 -37.34 21.75
N SER A 66 56.32 -36.80 22.97
CA SER A 66 55.31 -35.92 23.56
C SER A 66 55.81 -34.50 23.83
N SER A 67 57.11 -34.25 23.74
CA SER A 67 57.64 -32.88 23.88
C SER A 67 57.37 -32.07 22.61
N HIS A 68 57.01 -30.81 22.76
CA HIS A 68 56.84 -29.87 21.64
C HIS A 68 58.11 -29.05 21.36
N VAL A 69 59.04 -29.03 22.32
CA VAL A 69 60.33 -28.35 22.22
C VAL A 69 61.46 -29.37 22.35
N TYR A 70 62.42 -29.29 21.43
CA TYR A 70 63.63 -30.10 21.44
C TYR A 70 64.85 -29.22 21.25
N TRP A 71 65.84 -29.45 22.10
CA TRP A 71 67.18 -28.93 21.95
C TRP A 71 68.06 -29.99 21.31
N LYS A 72 68.87 -29.59 20.34
CA LYS A 72 69.80 -30.47 19.65
C LYS A 72 71.18 -29.84 19.75
N ARG A 73 72.20 -30.63 20.11
CA ARG A 73 73.59 -30.17 20.12
C ARG A 73 74.42 -30.98 19.14
N MET A 74 75.29 -30.31 18.41
CA MET A 74 76.11 -30.91 17.36
C MET A 74 77.44 -30.16 17.18
N ARG A 75 78.44 -30.85 16.64
CA ARG A 75 79.73 -30.26 16.26
C ARG A 75 79.96 -30.47 14.78
N ILE A 76 80.31 -29.41 14.08
CA ILE A 76 80.40 -29.40 12.63
C ILE A 76 81.76 -28.87 12.22
N LYS A 77 82.42 -29.56 11.28
CA LYS A 77 83.70 -29.16 10.73
C LYS A 77 83.65 -29.07 9.21
N ASN A 78 84.17 -27.98 8.67
CA ASN A 78 84.35 -27.84 7.23
C ASN A 78 85.63 -28.58 6.80
N ALA A 79 85.48 -29.75 6.16
CA ALA A 79 86.60 -30.52 5.62
C ALA A 79 86.91 -30.18 4.14
N MET A 80 86.18 -29.22 3.55
CA MET A 80 86.40 -28.76 2.18
C MET A 80 87.56 -27.76 2.11
N PRO A 81 88.26 -27.66 0.97
CA PRO A 81 89.36 -26.70 0.77
C PRO A 81 88.89 -25.25 0.59
N ARG A 82 87.59 -24.98 0.69
CA ARG A 82 86.97 -23.66 0.49
C ARG A 82 86.07 -23.30 1.67
N ASN A 83 85.84 -21.99 1.85
CA ASN A 83 84.88 -21.52 2.86
C ASN A 83 83.45 -21.89 2.45
N LEU A 84 82.62 -22.22 3.43
CA LEU A 84 81.23 -22.63 3.22
C LEU A 84 80.26 -21.63 3.87
N ASN A 85 79.27 -21.22 3.09
CA ASN A 85 78.10 -20.49 3.56
C ASN A 85 76.95 -21.49 3.71
N LEU A 86 76.51 -21.74 4.94
CA LEU A 86 75.57 -22.80 5.26
C LEU A 86 74.31 -22.23 5.91
N TYR A 87 73.20 -22.92 5.67
CA TYR A 87 71.94 -22.73 6.35
C TYR A 87 71.66 -23.95 7.21
N LEU A 88 71.34 -23.72 8.48
CA LEU A 88 70.69 -24.69 9.34
C LEU A 88 69.18 -24.62 9.09
N CYS A 89 68.58 -25.76 8.78
CA CYS A 89 67.17 -25.88 8.40
C CYS A 89 66.45 -26.86 9.33
N ASP A 90 65.19 -26.56 9.62
CA ASP A 90 64.24 -27.51 10.20
C ASP A 90 62.84 -27.18 9.68
N PHE A 91 62.41 -27.90 8.64
CA PHE A 91 61.12 -27.67 8.00
C PHE A 91 59.94 -28.28 8.76
N ASN A 92 60.19 -29.04 9.84
CA ASN A 92 59.13 -29.65 10.65
C ASN A 92 58.75 -28.79 11.86
N ALA A 93 59.60 -27.83 12.23
CA ALA A 93 59.41 -26.94 13.36
C ALA A 93 58.74 -25.63 12.94
N SER A 94 57.85 -25.13 13.78
CA SER A 94 57.16 -23.85 13.58
C SER A 94 58.02 -22.67 14.03
N PHE A 95 58.91 -22.91 14.99
CA PHE A 95 59.95 -22.02 15.44
C PHE A 95 61.29 -22.76 15.46
N LEU A 96 62.33 -22.10 14.96
CA LEU A 96 63.68 -22.61 14.87
C LEU A 96 64.65 -21.55 15.39
N GLU A 97 65.48 -21.92 16.35
CA GLU A 97 66.56 -21.07 16.87
C GLU A 97 67.90 -21.78 16.73
N MET A 98 68.94 -21.00 16.46
CA MET A 98 70.31 -21.45 16.38
C MET A 98 71.17 -20.60 17.30
N TYR A 99 71.96 -21.29 18.11
CA TYR A 99 73.02 -20.71 18.92
C TYR A 99 74.34 -21.30 18.43
N HIS A 100 75.24 -20.45 17.97
CA HIS A 100 76.56 -20.86 17.51
C HIS A 100 77.64 -19.93 18.05
N GLN A 101 78.87 -20.44 18.15
CA GLN A 101 80.00 -19.60 18.52
C GLN A 101 80.63 -18.98 17.28
N ASP A 102 80.87 -17.67 17.34
CA ASP A 102 81.68 -16.97 16.34
C ASP A 102 83.18 -17.24 16.54
N SER A 103 84.01 -16.74 15.62
CA SER A 103 85.47 -16.87 15.68
C SER A 103 86.12 -16.24 16.93
N THR A 104 85.38 -15.46 17.72
CA THR A 104 85.83 -14.86 18.99
C THR A 104 85.35 -15.63 20.22
N GLY A 105 84.62 -16.74 20.03
CA GLY A 105 84.06 -17.57 21.08
C GLY A 105 82.76 -17.02 21.70
N ARG A 106 82.20 -15.92 21.17
CA ARG A 106 80.92 -15.37 21.64
C ARG A 106 79.75 -16.11 21.01
N TRP A 107 78.70 -16.31 21.80
CA TRP A 107 77.46 -16.93 21.33
C TRP A 107 76.65 -15.94 20.50
N GLN A 108 76.33 -16.35 19.28
CA GLN A 108 75.42 -15.68 18.37
C GLN A 108 74.09 -16.42 18.36
N HIS A 109 72.98 -15.67 18.44
CA HIS A 109 71.62 -16.21 18.42
C HIS A 109 70.89 -15.71 17.18
N GLN A 110 70.25 -16.63 16.46
CA GLN A 110 69.32 -16.30 15.38
C GLN A 110 68.05 -17.12 15.55
N ARG A 111 66.92 -16.55 15.09
CA ARG A 111 65.60 -17.16 15.20
C ARG A 111 64.84 -17.00 13.87
N THR A 112 64.16 -18.05 13.43
CA THR A 112 63.34 -18.09 12.22
C THR A 112 62.19 -19.07 12.42
N GLY A 113 61.19 -19.08 11.55
CA GLY A 113 60.09 -20.04 11.65
C GLY A 113 58.89 -19.70 10.78
N GLU A 114 58.00 -20.68 10.58
CA GLU A 114 56.70 -20.48 9.92
C GLU A 114 55.84 -19.44 10.65
N LEU A 115 55.94 -19.40 11.98
CA LEU A 115 55.09 -18.57 12.84
C LEU A 115 55.81 -17.34 13.41
N ILE A 116 56.91 -16.93 12.78
CA ILE A 116 57.67 -15.74 13.20
C ILE A 116 57.29 -14.54 12.33
N PRO A 117 57.01 -13.36 12.94
CA PRO A 117 56.77 -12.12 12.23
C PRO A 117 57.91 -11.82 11.26
N GLU A 118 57.59 -11.33 10.06
CA GLU A 118 58.59 -11.09 9.03
C GLU A 118 59.70 -10.12 9.46
N SER A 119 59.35 -9.07 10.22
CA SER A 119 60.30 -8.14 10.83
C SER A 119 61.39 -8.81 11.69
N GLN A 120 61.10 -9.98 12.27
CA GLN A 120 62.01 -10.74 13.13
C GLN A 120 62.78 -11.83 12.38
N LEU A 121 62.48 -12.06 11.10
CA LEU A 121 63.19 -13.05 10.31
C LEU A 121 64.61 -12.57 9.98
N PRO A 122 65.59 -13.50 9.91
CA PRO A 122 66.94 -13.17 9.48
C PRO A 122 66.91 -12.60 8.07
N ASP A 123 67.53 -11.42 7.90
CA ASP A 123 67.65 -10.77 6.61
C ASP A 123 68.99 -11.11 5.97
N ARG A 124 68.95 -11.60 4.74
CA ARG A 124 70.15 -11.83 3.94
C ARG A 124 70.01 -11.23 2.56
N ASN A 125 70.77 -10.17 2.31
CA ASN A 125 70.79 -9.44 1.03
C ASN A 125 69.37 -9.02 0.56
N GLY A 126 68.52 -8.57 1.49
CA GLY A 126 67.16 -8.14 1.21
C GLY A 126 66.13 -9.27 1.11
N ASN A 127 66.52 -10.52 1.40
CA ASN A 127 65.61 -11.66 1.47
C ASN A 127 65.42 -12.09 2.93
N LYS A 128 64.17 -12.13 3.38
CA LYS A 128 63.79 -12.68 4.69
C LYS A 128 63.78 -14.20 4.63
N GLU A 129 64.63 -14.84 5.43
CA GLU A 129 64.79 -16.30 5.40
C GLU A 129 63.87 -16.99 6.41
N ARG A 130 62.84 -17.69 5.92
CA ARG A 130 61.90 -18.48 6.74
C ARG A 130 62.36 -19.93 6.85
N ASN A 131 62.38 -20.48 8.06
CA ASN A 131 62.83 -21.86 8.40
C ASN A 131 64.31 -22.16 8.07
N ARG A 132 65.13 -21.12 7.83
CA ARG A 132 66.56 -21.24 7.53
C ARG A 132 67.37 -20.24 8.35
N LEU A 133 68.47 -20.68 8.95
CA LEU A 133 69.36 -19.87 9.78
C LEU A 133 70.78 -19.90 9.23
N PHE A 134 71.37 -18.74 8.99
CA PHE A 134 72.63 -18.64 8.25
C PHE A 134 73.85 -18.66 9.18
N PHE A 135 74.89 -19.41 8.82
CA PHE A 135 76.21 -19.35 9.44
C PHE A 135 77.33 -19.65 8.44
N HIS A 136 78.54 -19.23 8.78
CA HIS A 136 79.74 -19.34 7.93
C HIS A 136 80.78 -20.25 8.58
N LEU A 137 81.47 -21.06 7.77
CA LEU A 137 82.59 -21.88 8.21
C LEU A 137 83.79 -21.75 7.26
N ARG A 138 84.95 -21.36 7.79
CA ARG A 138 86.22 -21.35 7.03
C ARG A 138 86.73 -22.77 6.80
N SER A 139 87.58 -22.94 5.80
CA SER A 139 88.21 -24.25 5.54
C SER A 139 88.94 -24.75 6.79
N GLY A 140 88.66 -25.99 7.21
CA GLY A 140 89.24 -26.62 8.40
C GLY A 140 88.62 -26.19 9.75
N GLU A 141 87.77 -25.15 9.77
CA GLU A 141 87.15 -24.63 10.99
C GLU A 141 86.10 -25.61 11.55
N GLN A 142 86.05 -25.71 12.88
CA GLN A 142 85.05 -26.48 13.62
C GLN A 142 84.24 -25.54 14.50
N THR A 143 82.91 -25.65 14.46
CA THR A 143 81.99 -24.92 15.34
C THR A 143 81.08 -25.86 16.12
N THR A 144 80.53 -25.34 17.22
CA THR A 144 79.53 -26.00 18.05
C THR A 144 78.19 -25.31 17.86
N LEU A 145 77.15 -26.08 17.54
CA LEU A 145 75.80 -25.56 17.34
C LEU A 145 74.84 -26.15 18.37
N TYR A 146 74.00 -25.29 18.93
CA TYR A 146 72.75 -25.68 19.57
C TYR A 146 71.59 -25.22 18.70
N GLN A 147 70.68 -26.14 18.42
CA GLN A 147 69.44 -25.90 17.70
C GLN A 147 68.29 -26.10 18.66
N ARG A 148 67.37 -25.15 18.73
CA ARG A 148 66.08 -25.33 19.42
C ARG A 148 64.99 -25.35 18.37
N SER A 149 64.29 -26.47 18.29
CA SER A 149 63.15 -26.67 17.41
C SER A 149 61.88 -26.76 18.24
N GLU A 150 60.87 -25.97 17.89
CA GLU A 150 59.63 -25.87 18.63
C GLU A 150 58.42 -25.90 17.70
N ASN A 151 57.42 -26.69 18.10
CA ASN A 151 56.06 -26.59 17.59
C ASN A 151 55.16 -26.02 18.69
N PRO A 152 54.15 -25.20 18.35
CA PRO A 152 53.15 -24.80 19.33
C PRO A 152 52.36 -26.05 19.79
N PHE A 153 51.73 -25.95 20.97
CA PHE A 153 50.99 -27.07 21.56
C PHE A 153 49.85 -27.59 20.66
N TRP A 154 49.30 -26.72 19.82
CA TRP A 154 48.23 -27.09 18.88
C TRP A 154 48.69 -27.85 17.63
N ARG A 155 49.99 -27.95 17.39
CA ARG A 155 50.60 -28.76 16.33
C ARG A 155 51.22 -30.00 16.95
N MET A 156 51.20 -31.13 16.23
CA MET A 156 51.82 -32.35 16.72
C MET A 156 53.26 -32.12 17.19
N PRO A 157 53.68 -32.82 18.28
CA PRO A 157 55.08 -32.90 18.68
C PRO A 157 56.01 -33.18 17.50
N LEU A 158 57.28 -32.75 17.60
CA LEU A 158 58.26 -32.99 16.55
C LEU A 158 58.60 -34.49 16.45
N VAL A 159 57.88 -35.20 15.58
CA VAL A 159 58.07 -36.62 15.31
C VAL A 159 59.35 -36.87 14.52
N TYR A 160 59.81 -35.90 13.73
CA TYR A 160 61.08 -35.92 13.02
C TYR A 160 62.00 -34.79 13.51
N ILE A 161 63.24 -35.10 13.89
CA ILE A 161 64.15 -34.13 14.52
C ILE A 161 65.54 -34.06 13.90
N SER A 162 65.78 -34.70 12.76
CA SER A 162 67.11 -34.64 12.14
C SER A 162 67.48 -33.20 11.76
N PRO A 163 68.63 -32.66 12.22
CA PRO A 163 69.14 -31.39 11.71
C PRO A 163 69.49 -31.50 10.23
N GLU A 164 69.07 -30.51 9.45
CA GLU A 164 69.39 -30.43 8.03
C GLU A 164 70.27 -29.21 7.75
N LEU A 165 71.29 -29.37 6.91
CA LEU A 165 72.14 -28.29 6.43
C LEU A 165 72.02 -28.14 4.92
N GLN A 166 72.01 -26.90 4.45
CA GLN A 166 71.98 -26.57 3.03
C GLN A 166 73.03 -25.51 2.72
N SER A 167 73.82 -25.67 1.66
CA SER A 167 74.73 -24.61 1.22
C SER A 167 73.99 -23.49 0.48
N GLU A 168 74.55 -22.28 0.52
CA GLU A 168 73.94 -21.12 -0.13
C GLU A 168 73.83 -21.25 -1.65
N GLU A 169 74.88 -21.77 -2.30
CA GLU A 169 74.89 -21.97 -3.75
C GLU A 169 73.78 -22.93 -4.18
N ASN A 170 73.62 -24.03 -3.43
CA ASN A 170 72.56 -25.00 -3.68
C ASN A 170 71.17 -24.47 -3.33
N ARG A 171 71.03 -23.62 -2.30
CA ARG A 171 69.76 -22.93 -2.01
C ARG A 171 69.33 -22.10 -3.22
N ILE A 172 70.24 -21.26 -3.74
CA ILE A 172 69.96 -20.41 -4.91
C ILE A 172 69.60 -21.27 -6.12
N GLN A 173 70.36 -22.34 -6.39
CA GLN A 173 70.04 -23.26 -7.48
C GLN A 173 68.68 -23.95 -7.29
N SER A 174 68.36 -24.42 -6.08
CA SER A 174 67.09 -25.08 -5.78
C SER A 174 65.89 -24.15 -5.94
N VAL A 175 66.01 -22.90 -5.48
CA VAL A 175 64.99 -21.85 -5.66
C VAL A 175 64.86 -21.49 -7.13
N TYR A 176 65.98 -21.27 -7.82
CA TYR A 176 66.00 -20.97 -9.25
C TYR A 176 65.37 -22.10 -10.09
N GLN A 177 65.68 -23.35 -9.80
CA GLN A 177 65.05 -24.51 -10.44
C GLN A 177 63.56 -24.60 -10.10
N SER A 178 63.15 -24.35 -8.86
CA SER A 178 61.72 -24.34 -8.52
C SER A 178 60.94 -23.27 -9.28
N ILE A 179 61.49 -22.06 -9.43
CA ILE A 179 60.81 -20.94 -10.10
C ILE A 179 60.79 -21.13 -11.63
N ARG A 180 61.88 -21.63 -12.23
CA ARG A 180 62.03 -21.72 -13.70
C ARG A 180 61.54 -23.05 -14.30
N VAL A 181 61.64 -24.15 -13.57
CA VAL A 181 61.42 -25.52 -14.10
C VAL A 181 60.14 -26.16 -13.53
N LYS A 182 59.69 -25.76 -12.34
CA LYS A 182 58.48 -26.31 -11.68
C LYS A 182 57.39 -25.24 -11.57
N ASN A 183 56.66 -25.04 -12.66
CA ASN A 183 55.25 -24.58 -12.70
C ASN A 183 54.87 -23.29 -11.94
N GLY A 184 55.80 -22.50 -11.39
CA GLY A 184 55.46 -21.39 -10.51
C GLY A 184 54.57 -20.31 -11.14
N TRP A 185 54.53 -20.16 -12.47
CA TRP A 185 53.55 -19.29 -13.14
C TRP A 185 52.24 -20.00 -13.47
N GLU A 186 52.31 -21.28 -13.85
CA GLU A 186 51.14 -22.08 -14.20
C GLU A 186 50.26 -22.32 -12.97
N ASP A 187 50.87 -22.69 -11.84
CA ASP A 187 50.16 -22.94 -10.58
C ASP A 187 49.43 -21.67 -10.10
N PHE A 188 50.09 -20.50 -10.13
CA PHE A 188 49.46 -19.24 -9.75
C PHE A 188 48.34 -18.81 -10.70
N PHE A 189 48.50 -19.03 -12.01
CA PHE A 189 47.47 -18.69 -13.00
C PHE A 189 46.22 -19.57 -12.87
N PHE A 190 46.39 -20.90 -12.78
CA PHE A 190 45.29 -21.83 -12.61
C PHE A 190 44.58 -21.64 -11.26
N ASP A 191 45.33 -21.40 -10.19
CA ASP A 191 44.74 -21.10 -8.89
C ASP A 191 43.97 -19.77 -8.90
N GLY A 192 44.48 -18.76 -9.60
CA GLY A 192 43.77 -17.50 -9.81
C GLY A 192 42.44 -17.68 -10.55
N ILE A 193 42.42 -18.50 -11.61
CA ILE A 193 41.18 -18.85 -12.32
C ILE A 193 40.21 -19.58 -11.39
N MET A 194 40.69 -20.55 -10.62
CA MET A 194 39.85 -21.29 -9.68
C MET A 194 39.23 -20.39 -8.62
N ILE A 195 40.01 -19.47 -8.03
CA ILE A 195 39.49 -18.45 -7.11
C ILE A 195 38.43 -17.59 -7.80
N GLY A 196 38.70 -17.13 -9.02
CA GLY A 196 37.75 -16.34 -9.82
C GLY A 196 36.43 -17.06 -10.06
N ILE A 197 36.46 -18.34 -10.42
CA ILE A 197 35.27 -19.18 -10.62
C ILE A 197 34.49 -19.33 -9.31
N LEU A 198 35.17 -19.57 -8.19
CA LEU A 198 34.52 -19.69 -6.88
C LEU A 198 33.84 -18.38 -6.47
N LEU A 199 34.51 -17.24 -6.63
CA LEU A 199 33.93 -15.92 -6.33
C LEU A 199 32.75 -15.59 -7.26
N LEU A 200 32.85 -15.94 -8.54
CA LEU A 200 31.72 -15.81 -9.47
C LEU A 200 30.53 -16.67 -9.02
N ALA A 201 30.78 -17.91 -8.57
CA ALA A 201 29.75 -18.78 -8.02
C ALA A 201 29.12 -18.21 -6.73
N VAL A 202 29.90 -17.55 -5.86
CA VAL A 202 29.39 -16.81 -4.69
C VAL A 202 28.43 -15.71 -5.15
N CYS A 203 28.86 -14.84 -6.06
CA CYS A 203 28.03 -13.73 -6.58
C CYS A 203 26.75 -14.24 -7.26
N TYR A 204 26.86 -15.30 -8.05
CA TYR A 204 25.73 -15.92 -8.74
C TYR A 204 24.68 -16.47 -7.77
N ASN A 205 25.11 -17.23 -6.75
CA ASN A 205 24.19 -17.76 -5.75
C ASN A 205 23.58 -16.63 -4.90
N LEU A 206 24.33 -15.57 -4.60
CA LEU A 206 23.81 -14.41 -3.87
C LEU A 206 22.74 -13.65 -4.69
N PHE A 207 22.97 -13.48 -5.99
CA PHE A 207 21.99 -12.89 -6.91
C PHE A 207 20.68 -13.69 -6.96
N ILE A 208 20.79 -15.03 -7.04
CA ILE A 208 19.62 -15.90 -6.98
C ILE A 208 18.89 -15.76 -5.63
N PHE A 209 19.64 -15.70 -4.53
CA PHE A 209 19.05 -15.47 -3.21
C PHE A 209 18.26 -14.15 -3.16
N ILE A 210 18.78 -13.05 -3.70
CA ILE A 210 18.08 -11.76 -3.72
C ILE A 210 16.75 -11.86 -4.48
N THR A 211 16.73 -12.67 -5.55
CA THR A 211 15.57 -12.87 -6.43
C THR A 211 14.50 -13.79 -5.84
N ILE A 212 14.88 -14.97 -5.33
CA ILE A 212 13.95 -16.01 -4.85
C ILE A 212 13.69 -15.91 -3.34
N ARG A 213 14.64 -15.36 -2.58
CA ARG A 213 14.68 -15.38 -1.11
C ARG A 213 14.73 -16.77 -0.47
N ASP A 214 15.12 -17.80 -1.22
CA ASP A 214 15.40 -19.13 -0.68
C ASP A 214 16.78 -19.16 -0.01
N LYS A 215 16.81 -19.44 1.30
CA LYS A 215 18.02 -19.37 2.14
C LYS A 215 19.10 -20.37 1.74
N VAL A 216 18.77 -21.43 1.00
CA VAL A 216 19.77 -22.41 0.51
C VAL A 216 20.89 -21.71 -0.27
N TYR A 217 20.55 -20.77 -1.14
CA TYR A 217 21.52 -20.05 -1.97
C TYR A 217 22.40 -19.10 -1.14
N LEU A 218 21.83 -18.44 -0.12
CA LEU A 218 22.60 -17.61 0.81
C LEU A 218 23.63 -18.44 1.58
N TYR A 219 23.19 -19.58 2.13
CA TYR A 219 24.08 -20.45 2.89
C TYR A 219 25.15 -21.06 2.00
N PHE A 220 24.82 -21.46 0.77
CA PHE A 220 25.82 -21.96 -0.17
C PHE A 220 26.82 -20.87 -0.60
N SER A 221 26.37 -19.62 -0.76
CA SER A 221 27.26 -18.48 -1.06
C SER A 221 28.27 -18.24 0.06
N ILE A 222 27.81 -18.23 1.32
CA ILE A 222 28.69 -18.06 2.49
C ILE A 222 29.66 -19.25 2.58
N CYS A 223 29.17 -20.48 2.38
CA CYS A 223 30.00 -21.68 2.30
C CYS A 223 31.12 -21.54 1.27
N LEU A 224 30.82 -21.15 0.03
CA LEU A 224 31.80 -21.01 -1.05
C LEU A 224 32.83 -19.91 -0.76
N LEU A 225 32.41 -18.79 -0.16
CA LEU A 225 33.31 -17.72 0.23
C LEU A 225 34.34 -18.21 1.26
N PHE A 226 33.86 -18.84 2.33
CA PHE A 226 34.75 -19.34 3.39
C PHE A 226 35.58 -20.54 2.95
N PHE A 227 35.09 -21.37 2.04
CA PHE A 227 35.89 -22.39 1.37
C PHE A 227 37.04 -21.76 0.57
N THR A 228 36.76 -20.68 -0.17
CA THR A 228 37.78 -19.96 -0.95
C THR A 228 38.84 -19.33 -0.04
N LEU A 229 38.43 -18.73 1.08
CA LEU A 229 39.33 -18.16 2.08
C LEU A 229 40.19 -19.23 2.75
N ASP A 230 39.60 -20.36 3.16
CA ASP A 230 40.29 -21.48 3.78
C ASP A 230 41.38 -22.07 2.87
N ARG A 231 41.03 -22.40 1.62
CA ARG A 231 41.97 -22.98 0.64
C ARG A 231 43.10 -22.03 0.25
N ASN A 232 42.93 -20.72 0.40
CA ASN A 232 43.93 -19.71 0.07
C ASN A 232 44.55 -19.04 1.29
N ALA A 233 44.29 -19.55 2.48
CA ALA A 233 44.69 -18.90 3.73
C ALA A 233 46.22 -18.68 3.81
N PHE A 234 47.04 -19.64 3.38
CA PHE A 234 48.50 -19.45 3.37
C PHE A 234 48.95 -18.25 2.51
N ARG A 235 48.32 -18.05 1.36
CA ARG A 235 48.61 -16.90 0.47
C ARG A 235 48.11 -15.60 1.07
N ILE A 236 46.93 -15.62 1.68
CA ILE A 236 46.35 -14.46 2.38
C ILE A 236 47.25 -14.07 3.56
N GLN A 237 47.78 -15.04 4.30
CA GLN A 237 48.72 -14.81 5.39
C GLN A 237 49.97 -14.07 4.88
N LEU A 238 50.59 -14.59 3.82
CA LEU A 238 51.77 -13.99 3.22
C LEU A 238 51.49 -12.64 2.55
N ALA A 239 50.28 -12.38 2.07
CA ALA A 239 49.99 -11.11 1.41
C ALA A 239 49.59 -9.97 2.37
N PHE A 240 48.97 -10.30 3.51
CA PHE A 240 48.30 -9.32 4.36
C PHE A 240 48.61 -9.44 5.86
N PHE A 241 49.19 -10.55 6.31
CA PHE A 241 49.38 -10.85 7.75
C PHE A 241 50.79 -11.37 8.06
N GLU A 242 51.81 -10.89 7.34
CA GLU A 242 53.21 -11.32 7.50
C GLU A 242 53.77 -11.05 8.91
N GLU A 243 53.27 -10.01 9.59
CA GLU A 243 53.64 -9.64 10.95
C GLU A 243 52.85 -10.39 12.05
N GLN A 244 51.76 -11.07 11.70
CA GLN A 244 50.88 -11.79 12.64
C GLN A 244 50.57 -13.23 12.18
N PRO A 245 51.59 -14.05 11.91
CA PRO A 245 51.40 -15.38 11.34
C PRO A 245 50.71 -16.35 12.31
N TYR A 246 50.92 -16.20 13.63
CA TYR A 246 50.31 -17.03 14.65
C TYR A 246 48.80 -16.76 14.77
N GLU A 247 48.42 -15.49 14.87
CA GLU A 247 47.03 -15.04 14.96
C GLU A 247 46.27 -15.40 13.69
N PHE A 248 46.90 -15.25 12.52
CA PHE A 248 46.28 -15.63 11.27
C PHE A 248 46.05 -17.15 11.16
N LYS A 249 46.97 -17.98 11.68
CA LYS A 249 46.75 -19.43 11.72
C LYS A 249 45.52 -19.81 12.54
N MET A 250 45.26 -19.10 13.63
CA MET A 250 44.04 -19.26 14.43
C MET A 250 42.79 -18.79 13.65
N LEU A 251 42.90 -17.70 12.88
CA LEU A 251 41.83 -17.23 11.99
C LEU A 251 41.51 -18.23 10.86
N ASN A 252 42.50 -18.93 10.32
CA ASN A 252 42.29 -19.96 9.30
C ASN A 252 41.34 -21.06 9.80
N VAL A 253 41.51 -21.55 11.04
CA VAL A 253 40.63 -22.56 11.64
C VAL A 253 39.17 -22.10 11.65
N PHE A 254 38.93 -20.80 11.88
CA PHE A 254 37.59 -20.22 11.83
C PHE A 254 36.98 -20.26 10.41
N PHE A 255 37.79 -20.12 9.36
CA PHE A 255 37.29 -20.22 7.99
C PHE A 255 36.73 -21.62 7.70
N PHE A 256 37.46 -22.67 8.10
CA PHE A 256 36.99 -24.05 7.96
C PHE A 256 35.68 -24.31 8.73
N ILE A 257 35.58 -23.81 9.97
CA ILE A 257 34.38 -23.98 10.80
C ILE A 257 33.16 -23.33 10.14
N ILE A 258 33.29 -22.08 9.68
CA ILE A 258 32.20 -21.40 8.99
C ILE A 258 31.82 -22.11 7.70
N PHE A 259 32.82 -22.48 6.89
CA PHE A 259 32.61 -23.26 5.68
C PHE A 259 31.76 -24.51 5.98
N TYR A 260 32.16 -25.32 6.97
CA TYR A 260 31.46 -26.54 7.34
C TYR A 260 30.02 -26.27 7.81
N ILE A 261 29.83 -25.29 8.70
CA ILE A 261 28.50 -24.95 9.22
C ILE A 261 27.57 -24.55 8.08
N PHE A 262 27.99 -23.63 7.22
CA PHE A 262 27.15 -23.14 6.12
C PHE A 262 26.96 -24.15 5.01
N PHE A 263 27.92 -25.04 4.78
CA PHE A 263 27.76 -26.18 3.88
C PHE A 263 26.64 -27.10 4.35
N ILE A 264 26.67 -27.51 5.62
CA ILE A 264 25.62 -28.35 6.21
C ILE A 264 24.28 -27.61 6.24
N GLN A 265 24.27 -26.31 6.55
CA GLN A 265 23.03 -25.53 6.54
C GLN A 265 22.41 -25.43 5.14
N SER A 266 23.24 -25.26 4.10
CA SER A 266 22.78 -25.29 2.71
C SER A 266 22.11 -26.63 2.39
N LEU A 267 22.81 -27.74 2.68
CA LEU A 267 22.31 -29.08 2.44
C LEU A 267 21.03 -29.39 3.24
N ARG A 268 20.97 -28.95 4.50
CA ARG A 268 19.83 -29.08 5.38
C ARG A 268 18.60 -28.33 4.87
N ASN A 269 18.76 -27.07 4.44
CA ASN A 269 17.65 -26.29 3.89
C ASN A 269 17.18 -26.84 2.53
N PHE A 270 18.09 -27.44 1.76
CA PHE A 270 17.75 -28.17 0.55
C PHE A 270 16.85 -29.38 0.87
N ILE A 271 17.18 -30.15 1.92
CA ILE A 271 16.42 -31.34 2.37
C ILE A 271 15.08 -30.96 3.04
N GLN A 272 14.98 -29.81 3.73
CA GLN A 272 13.83 -29.40 4.56
C GLN A 272 12.50 -29.22 3.84
N SER A 273 12.47 -29.35 2.52
CA SER A 273 11.27 -29.20 1.68
C SER A 273 10.12 -30.17 2.03
N ALA A 274 10.29 -31.15 2.94
CA ALA A 274 9.28 -32.13 3.31
C ALA A 274 9.05 -32.26 4.85
N PRO A 275 7.83 -32.01 5.38
CA PRO A 275 7.51 -32.10 6.81
C PRO A 275 7.88 -33.43 7.48
N ALA A 276 7.80 -34.54 6.74
CA ALA A 276 8.10 -35.86 7.27
C ALA A 276 9.59 -36.12 7.57
N LEU A 277 10.50 -35.22 7.15
CA LEU A 277 11.92 -35.29 7.47
C LEU A 277 12.29 -34.52 8.75
N ALA A 278 11.31 -33.99 9.48
CA ALA A 278 11.53 -33.17 10.68
C ALA A 278 12.39 -33.85 11.77
N ARG A 279 12.26 -35.17 11.98
CA ARG A 279 13.10 -35.91 12.95
C ARG A 279 14.57 -35.95 12.53
N LEU A 280 14.82 -36.21 11.25
CA LEU A 280 16.18 -36.24 10.70
C LEU A 280 16.81 -34.84 10.73
N ASN A 281 16.02 -33.80 10.42
CA ASN A 281 16.45 -32.42 10.51
C ASN A 281 16.88 -32.01 11.93
N ARG A 282 16.15 -32.46 12.96
CA ARG A 282 16.53 -32.26 14.36
C ARG A 282 17.84 -32.97 14.70
N ALA A 283 18.02 -34.20 14.24
CA ALA A 283 19.28 -34.94 14.44
C ALA A 283 20.47 -34.23 13.78
N ILE A 284 20.33 -33.80 12.51
CA ILE A 284 21.37 -33.02 11.81
C ILE A 284 21.71 -31.75 12.60
N THR A 285 20.70 -31.03 13.10
CA THR A 285 20.91 -29.79 13.88
C THR A 285 21.65 -30.06 15.20
N PHE A 286 21.28 -31.14 15.90
CA PHE A 286 21.93 -31.54 17.14
C PHE A 286 23.41 -31.87 16.93
N PHE A 287 23.72 -32.74 15.97
CA PHE A 287 25.11 -33.11 15.68
C PHE A 287 25.92 -31.95 15.11
N LEU A 288 25.33 -31.08 14.29
CA LEU A 288 25.98 -29.85 13.83
C LEU A 288 26.33 -28.94 15.02
N GLY A 289 25.41 -28.77 15.98
CA GLY A 289 25.66 -28.01 17.20
C GLY A 289 26.77 -28.63 18.06
N LEU A 290 26.81 -29.96 18.15
CA LEU A 290 27.87 -30.68 18.86
C LEU A 290 29.23 -30.52 18.17
N THR A 291 29.28 -30.58 16.83
CA THR A 291 30.50 -30.30 16.06
C THR A 291 30.97 -28.87 16.28
N ALA A 292 30.05 -27.89 16.23
CA ALA A 292 30.38 -26.49 16.48
C ALA A 292 30.92 -26.29 17.91
N LEU A 293 30.29 -26.90 18.91
CA LEU A 293 30.76 -26.86 20.30
C LEU A 293 32.15 -27.48 20.45
N ALA A 294 32.40 -28.64 19.82
CA ALA A 294 33.70 -29.29 19.84
C ALA A 294 34.80 -28.43 19.21
N ASN A 295 34.51 -27.71 18.13
CA ASN A 295 35.42 -26.76 17.51
C ASN A 295 35.66 -25.51 18.39
N VAL A 296 34.65 -25.02 19.11
CA VAL A 296 34.82 -23.95 20.11
C VAL A 296 35.73 -24.42 21.24
N ILE A 297 35.53 -25.65 21.74
CA ILE A 297 36.41 -26.26 22.75
C ILE A 297 37.84 -26.33 22.21
N GLN A 298 38.03 -26.83 20.98
CA GLN A 298 39.34 -26.92 20.33
C GLN A 298 40.09 -25.58 20.33
N PHE A 299 39.39 -24.48 20.01
CA PHE A 299 39.97 -23.15 20.03
C PHE A 299 40.57 -22.76 21.39
N PHE A 300 39.87 -23.05 22.50
CA PHE A 300 40.37 -22.79 23.85
C PHE A 300 41.40 -23.81 24.33
N MET A 301 41.35 -25.05 23.85
CA MET A 301 42.30 -26.09 24.26
C MET A 301 43.70 -25.87 23.68
N TYR A 302 43.82 -25.10 22.59
CA TYR A 302 45.11 -24.72 22.00
C TYR A 302 46.02 -23.90 22.92
N THR A 303 45.49 -23.33 24.00
CA THR A 303 46.26 -22.60 25.01
C THR A 303 46.62 -23.44 26.24
N ILE A 304 46.21 -24.72 26.31
CA ILE A 304 46.38 -25.57 27.50
C ILE A 304 47.44 -26.66 27.22
N PRO A 305 48.62 -26.60 27.87
CA PRO A 305 49.64 -27.64 27.73
C PRO A 305 49.15 -29.01 28.23
N GLY A 306 49.42 -30.07 27.46
CA GLY A 306 49.12 -31.47 27.86
C GLY A 306 47.69 -31.94 27.61
N PHE A 307 46.83 -31.11 27.00
CA PHE A 307 45.51 -31.55 26.56
C PHE A 307 45.63 -32.53 25.36
N PRO A 308 44.85 -33.63 25.31
CA PRO A 308 44.92 -34.60 24.22
C PRO A 308 44.22 -34.05 22.96
N ILE A 309 44.88 -33.14 22.25
CA ILE A 309 44.35 -32.44 21.07
C ILE A 309 44.00 -33.43 19.95
N ASP A 310 44.78 -34.50 19.79
CA ASP A 310 44.53 -35.54 18.78
C ASP A 310 43.21 -36.29 19.01
N ASP A 311 42.81 -36.50 20.26
CA ASP A 311 41.53 -37.13 20.59
C ASP A 311 40.35 -36.21 20.29
N LEU A 312 40.51 -34.91 20.57
CA LEU A 312 39.50 -33.92 20.24
C LEU A 312 39.36 -33.74 18.73
N LEU A 313 40.46 -33.71 17.99
CA LEU A 313 40.46 -33.67 16.53
C LEU A 313 39.76 -34.91 15.95
N LEU A 314 40.08 -36.10 16.45
CA LEU A 314 39.41 -37.34 16.02
C LEU A 314 37.89 -37.31 16.34
N LEU A 315 37.50 -36.79 17.51
CA LEU A 315 36.08 -36.62 17.86
C LEU A 315 35.37 -35.68 16.88
N ILE A 316 35.98 -34.53 16.57
CA ILE A 316 35.43 -33.57 15.60
C ILE A 316 35.29 -34.24 14.23
N GLU A 317 36.31 -34.97 13.79
CA GLU A 317 36.29 -35.70 12.54
C GLU A 317 35.11 -36.69 12.50
N ILE A 318 34.91 -37.49 13.55
CA ILE A 318 33.78 -38.43 13.68
C ILE A 318 32.44 -37.70 13.62
N LEU A 319 32.27 -36.61 14.39
CA LEU A 319 31.04 -35.82 14.41
C LEU A 319 30.69 -35.27 13.02
N ILE A 320 31.71 -34.77 12.30
CA ILE A 320 31.59 -34.30 10.92
C ILE A 320 31.02 -35.41 10.01
N ARG A 321 31.55 -36.64 10.09
CA ARG A 321 31.07 -37.79 9.26
C ARG A 321 29.66 -38.22 9.64
N ILE A 322 29.29 -38.19 10.92
CA ILE A 322 27.92 -38.49 11.37
C ILE A 322 26.93 -37.55 10.67
N VAL A 323 27.22 -36.25 10.64
CA VAL A 323 26.37 -35.26 9.97
C VAL A 323 26.24 -35.57 8.48
N TYR A 324 27.33 -35.91 7.79
CA TYR A 324 27.29 -36.28 6.37
C TYR A 324 26.44 -37.52 6.11
N VAL A 325 26.56 -38.57 6.94
CA VAL A 325 25.72 -39.76 6.84
C VAL A 325 24.24 -39.41 7.02
N LEU A 326 23.90 -38.56 8.00
CA LEU A 326 22.52 -38.10 8.21
C LEU A 326 22.00 -37.30 7.00
N CYS A 327 22.82 -36.45 6.39
CA CYS A 327 22.47 -35.73 5.17
C CYS A 327 22.25 -36.69 3.99
N SER A 328 23.12 -37.68 3.79
CA SER A 328 22.95 -38.73 2.76
C SER A 328 21.63 -39.48 2.92
N ILE A 329 21.29 -39.89 4.16
CA ILE A 329 20.01 -40.54 4.45
C ILE A 329 18.84 -39.61 4.09
N GLY A 330 18.98 -38.30 4.35
CA GLY A 330 17.97 -37.29 4.00
C GLY A 330 17.75 -37.17 2.51
N ILE A 331 18.83 -37.06 1.74
CA ILE A 331 18.80 -37.01 0.27
C ILE A 331 18.18 -38.29 -0.30
N LEU A 332 18.59 -39.47 0.18
CA LEU A 332 18.03 -40.76 -0.26
C LEU A 332 16.52 -40.87 0.02
N LYS A 333 16.05 -40.40 1.18
CA LYS A 333 14.61 -40.36 1.49
C LYS A 333 13.85 -39.39 0.58
N MET A 334 14.49 -38.31 0.15
CA MET A 334 13.91 -37.33 -0.78
C MET A 334 13.77 -37.92 -2.19
N ILE A 335 14.76 -38.68 -2.66
CA ILE A 335 14.70 -39.43 -3.93
C ILE A 335 13.55 -40.45 -3.91
N ARG A 336 13.40 -41.23 -2.82
CA ARG A 336 12.31 -42.20 -2.68
C ARG A 336 10.91 -41.57 -2.69
N ARG A 337 10.82 -40.26 -2.47
CA ARG A 337 9.56 -39.48 -2.50
C ARG A 337 9.29 -38.80 -3.83
N GLY A 338 10.14 -39.04 -4.83
CA GLY A 338 9.93 -38.52 -6.18
C GLY A 338 10.43 -37.10 -6.41
N SER A 339 11.28 -36.53 -5.55
CA SER A 339 11.89 -35.21 -5.80
C SER A 339 13.06 -35.37 -6.80
N PRO A 340 12.93 -34.89 -8.06
CA PRO A 340 13.97 -35.08 -9.07
C PRO A 340 15.25 -34.31 -8.73
N GLU A 341 15.16 -33.12 -8.11
CA GLU A 341 16.33 -32.33 -7.70
C GLU A 341 17.24 -33.05 -6.67
N ALA A 342 16.71 -34.00 -5.92
CA ALA A 342 17.46 -34.78 -4.94
C ALA A 342 18.58 -35.63 -5.58
N ARG A 343 18.42 -36.05 -6.84
CA ARG A 343 19.40 -36.88 -7.54
C ARG A 343 20.71 -36.14 -7.78
N PHE A 344 20.62 -34.86 -8.16
CA PHE A 344 21.79 -34.00 -8.36
C PHE A 344 22.53 -33.74 -7.03
N ALA A 345 21.80 -33.52 -5.94
CA ALA A 345 22.41 -33.35 -4.62
C ALA A 345 23.12 -34.64 -4.14
N LEU A 346 22.56 -35.82 -4.44
CA LEU A 346 23.23 -37.08 -4.15
C LEU A 346 24.51 -37.22 -4.98
N LEU A 347 24.43 -36.96 -6.29
CA LEU A 347 25.56 -37.03 -7.20
C LEU A 347 26.69 -36.06 -6.77
N ALA A 348 26.32 -34.87 -6.30
CA ALA A 348 27.27 -33.87 -5.82
C ALA A 348 27.99 -34.30 -4.54
N THR A 349 27.25 -34.85 -3.57
CA THR A 349 27.78 -35.13 -2.22
C THR A 349 28.48 -36.47 -2.10
N THR A 350 28.13 -37.45 -2.95
CA THR A 350 28.60 -38.83 -2.81
C THR A 350 30.13 -38.96 -2.85
N PRO A 351 30.87 -38.41 -3.85
CA PRO A 351 32.32 -38.61 -3.92
C PRO A 351 33.06 -38.07 -2.70
N LEU A 352 32.68 -36.88 -2.21
CA LEU A 352 33.30 -36.28 -1.05
C LEU A 352 33.01 -37.10 0.21
N PHE A 353 31.76 -37.53 0.40
CA PHE A 353 31.37 -38.27 1.60
C PHE A 353 31.96 -39.68 1.63
N THR A 354 32.07 -40.36 0.49
CA THR A 354 32.74 -41.67 0.41
C THR A 354 34.24 -41.53 0.64
N PHE A 355 34.87 -40.52 0.04
CA PHE A 355 36.29 -40.23 0.23
C PHE A 355 36.62 -39.93 1.70
N TRP A 356 35.81 -39.09 2.35
CA TRP A 356 36.01 -38.75 3.76
C TRP A 356 35.68 -39.89 4.74
N LEU A 357 34.81 -40.82 4.36
CA LEU A 357 34.61 -42.04 5.13
C LEU A 357 35.81 -42.98 4.99
N ALA A 358 36.36 -43.12 3.79
CA ALA A 358 37.54 -43.96 3.54
C ALA A 358 38.77 -43.45 4.29
N THR A 359 39.04 -42.16 4.25
CA THR A 359 40.18 -41.55 4.96
C THR A 359 40.06 -41.67 6.49
N LEU A 360 38.86 -41.52 7.05
CA LEU A 360 38.63 -41.79 8.47
C LEU A 360 38.92 -43.25 8.82
N MET A 361 38.47 -44.21 7.99
CA MET A 361 38.77 -45.62 8.23
C MET A 361 40.26 -45.90 8.18
N THR A 362 40.99 -45.29 7.24
CA THR A 362 42.46 -45.40 7.17
C THR A 362 43.12 -44.84 8.42
N GLN A 363 42.67 -43.69 8.94
CA GLN A 363 43.19 -43.11 10.19
C GLN A 363 42.91 -44.01 11.41
N LEU A 364 41.70 -44.56 11.52
CA LEU A 364 41.34 -45.48 12.60
C LEU A 364 42.16 -46.78 12.52
N LEU A 365 42.36 -47.33 11.31
CA LEU A 365 43.20 -48.51 11.12
C LEU A 365 44.66 -48.25 11.48
N GLY A 366 45.20 -47.10 11.08
CA GLY A 366 46.54 -46.66 11.49
C GLY A 366 46.67 -46.56 13.01
N ARG A 367 45.68 -45.94 13.67
CA ARG A 367 45.72 -45.68 15.12
C ARG A 367 45.53 -46.93 15.97
N PHE A 368 44.58 -47.80 15.62
CA PHE A 368 44.23 -48.98 16.43
C PHE A 368 45.01 -50.25 16.04
N PHE A 369 45.45 -50.36 14.79
CA PHE A 369 46.13 -51.57 14.27
C PHE A 369 47.57 -51.30 13.82
N ASN A 370 48.10 -50.09 14.04
CA ASN A 370 49.47 -49.68 13.74
C ASN A 370 49.89 -49.93 12.27
N VAL A 371 48.94 -49.75 11.35
CA VAL A 371 49.16 -49.90 9.90
C VAL A 371 49.83 -48.64 9.36
N ASN A 372 51.09 -48.77 8.90
CA ASN A 372 51.80 -47.67 8.27
C ASN A 372 51.37 -47.48 6.82
N VAL A 373 50.80 -46.32 6.51
CA VAL A 373 50.40 -45.92 5.15
C VAL A 373 51.59 -45.20 4.48
N PRO A 374 52.02 -45.61 3.28
CA PRO A 374 53.11 -44.95 2.58
C PRO A 374 52.85 -43.45 2.33
N ASN A 375 53.87 -42.60 2.47
CA ASN A 375 53.76 -41.16 2.22
C ASN A 375 53.29 -40.80 0.81
N SER A 376 53.55 -41.66 -0.17
CA SER A 376 53.03 -41.49 -1.54
C SER A 376 51.50 -41.48 -1.59
N VAL A 377 50.83 -42.24 -0.72
CA VAL A 377 49.36 -42.28 -0.66
C VAL A 377 48.79 -40.95 -0.17
N TRP A 378 49.41 -40.32 0.83
CA TRP A 378 48.98 -39.02 1.36
C TRP A 378 49.04 -37.91 0.32
N ASN A 379 50.03 -37.92 -0.58
CA ASN A 379 50.09 -36.97 -1.69
C ASN A 379 48.89 -37.12 -2.64
N TRP A 380 48.46 -38.35 -2.93
CA TRP A 380 47.28 -38.60 -3.77
C TRP A 380 45.96 -38.23 -3.07
N VAL A 381 45.91 -38.32 -1.74
CA VAL A 381 44.73 -37.95 -0.93
C VAL A 381 44.43 -36.46 -1.09
N GLU A 382 45.43 -35.57 -1.06
CA GLU A 382 45.20 -34.12 -1.24
C GLU A 382 44.58 -33.79 -2.60
N TYR A 383 45.14 -34.34 -3.69
CA TYR A 383 44.58 -34.13 -5.04
C TYR A 383 43.17 -34.72 -5.19
N ALA A 384 42.92 -35.90 -4.61
CA ALA A 384 41.60 -36.53 -4.63
C ALA A 384 40.56 -35.70 -3.85
N GLU A 385 40.95 -35.10 -2.73
CA GLU A 385 40.09 -34.22 -1.94
C GLU A 385 39.70 -32.96 -2.74
N GLN A 386 40.67 -32.30 -3.36
CA GLN A 386 40.44 -31.12 -4.20
C GLN A 386 39.48 -31.44 -5.36
N PHE A 387 39.66 -32.60 -6.00
CA PHE A 387 38.74 -33.08 -7.03
C PHE A 387 37.33 -33.29 -6.50
N CYS A 388 37.18 -33.92 -5.32
CA CYS A 388 35.87 -34.14 -4.69
C CYS A 388 35.15 -32.82 -4.36
N PHE A 389 35.89 -31.79 -3.94
CA PHE A 389 35.32 -30.46 -3.71
C PHE A 389 34.90 -29.77 -5.01
N ALA A 390 35.74 -29.79 -6.05
CA ALA A 390 35.38 -29.24 -7.36
C ALA A 390 34.12 -29.93 -7.90
N TRP A 391 34.04 -31.27 -7.79
CA TRP A 391 32.86 -32.06 -8.13
C TRP A 391 31.63 -31.62 -7.36
N LEU A 392 31.74 -31.53 -6.03
CA LEU A 392 30.66 -31.07 -5.15
C LEU A 392 30.13 -29.71 -5.60
N ILE A 393 31.02 -28.75 -5.83
CA ILE A 393 30.65 -27.37 -6.18
C ILE A 393 29.90 -27.33 -7.51
N ILE A 394 30.41 -28.02 -8.54
CA ILE A 394 29.80 -28.06 -9.87
C ILE A 394 28.43 -28.71 -9.82
N PHE A 395 28.33 -29.94 -9.27
CA PHE A 395 27.08 -30.70 -9.27
C PHE A 395 26.06 -30.14 -8.28
N PHE A 396 26.49 -29.57 -7.15
CA PHE A 396 25.59 -28.94 -6.20
C PHE A 396 25.06 -27.61 -6.75
N SER A 397 25.90 -26.81 -7.44
CA SER A 397 25.42 -25.63 -8.17
C SER A 397 24.41 -26.02 -9.26
N GLY A 398 24.63 -27.14 -9.96
CA GLY A 398 23.65 -27.72 -10.88
C GLY A 398 22.35 -28.15 -10.20
N ALA A 399 22.43 -28.76 -9.01
CA ALA A 399 21.25 -29.12 -8.21
C ALA A 399 20.43 -27.88 -7.80
N LEU A 400 21.11 -26.80 -7.43
CA LEU A 400 20.50 -25.52 -7.11
C LEU A 400 19.88 -24.85 -8.35
N LEU A 401 20.55 -24.90 -9.51
CA LEU A 401 19.99 -24.40 -10.77
C LEU A 401 18.71 -25.16 -11.16
N ASN A 402 18.71 -26.49 -11.01
CA ASN A 402 17.52 -27.29 -11.27
C ASN A 402 16.37 -26.94 -10.29
N ARG A 403 16.70 -26.73 -9.00
CA ARG A 403 15.73 -26.25 -8.00
C ARG A 403 15.17 -24.88 -8.37
N TYR A 404 16.00 -23.95 -8.84
CA TYR A 404 15.55 -22.65 -9.31
C TYR A 404 14.54 -22.79 -10.45
N ASN A 405 14.86 -23.59 -11.47
CA ASN A 405 13.98 -23.81 -12.62
C ASN A 405 12.63 -24.39 -12.19
N LEU A 406 12.63 -25.40 -11.31
CA LEU A 406 11.40 -26.00 -10.77
C LEU A 406 10.55 -25.02 -9.94
N VAL A 407 11.19 -24.20 -9.10
CA VAL A 407 10.47 -23.17 -8.32
C VAL A 407 9.87 -22.12 -9.26
N ARG A 408 10.63 -21.68 -10.27
CA ARG A 408 10.16 -20.73 -11.28
C ARG A 408 8.97 -21.29 -12.07
N GLU A 409 9.03 -22.56 -12.48
CA GLU A 409 7.91 -23.25 -13.16
C GLU A 409 6.66 -23.32 -12.28
N ARG A 410 6.79 -23.67 -10.99
CA ARG A 410 5.65 -23.70 -10.05
C ARG A 410 5.03 -22.32 -9.86
N VAL A 411 5.85 -21.28 -9.70
CA VAL A 411 5.35 -19.90 -9.56
C VAL A 411 4.64 -19.45 -10.83
N ALA A 412 5.18 -19.79 -12.02
CA ALA A 412 4.53 -19.49 -13.28
C ALA A 412 3.19 -20.23 -13.43
N GLN A 413 3.11 -21.52 -13.07
CA GLN A 413 1.87 -22.29 -13.07
C GLN A 413 0.83 -21.70 -12.12
N GLN A 414 1.23 -21.34 -10.89
CA GLN A 414 0.34 -20.70 -9.92
C GLN A 414 -0.18 -19.34 -10.41
N ALA A 415 0.65 -18.56 -11.12
CA ALA A 415 0.22 -17.30 -11.72
C ALA A 415 -0.83 -17.52 -12.81
N ILE A 416 -0.63 -18.52 -13.68
CA ILE A 416 -1.58 -18.89 -14.74
C ILE A 416 -2.90 -19.39 -14.14
N GLU A 417 -2.86 -20.29 -13.15
CA GLU A 417 -4.06 -20.81 -12.48
C GLU A 417 -4.85 -19.68 -11.79
N LYS A 418 -4.16 -18.74 -11.15
CA LYS A 418 -4.79 -17.56 -10.55
C LYS A 418 -5.46 -16.66 -11.59
N GLU A 419 -4.81 -16.42 -12.73
CA GLU A 419 -5.37 -15.63 -13.83
C GLU A 419 -6.62 -16.31 -14.43
N GLN A 420 -6.59 -17.65 -14.58
CA GLN A 420 -7.75 -18.43 -15.04
C GLN A 420 -8.93 -18.30 -14.07
N LEU A 421 -8.67 -18.46 -12.76
CA LEU A 421 -9.70 -18.31 -11.74
C LEU A 421 -10.30 -16.88 -11.68
N GLU A 422 -9.47 -15.85 -11.90
CA GLU A 422 -9.94 -14.47 -11.98
C GLU A 422 -10.85 -14.25 -13.20
N LYS A 423 -10.50 -14.81 -14.37
CA LYS A 423 -11.35 -14.75 -15.58
C LYS A 423 -12.67 -15.50 -15.39
N GLU A 424 -12.66 -16.68 -14.77
CA GLU A 424 -13.90 -17.42 -14.47
C GLU A 424 -14.84 -16.63 -13.56
N ARG A 425 -14.29 -16.00 -12.51
CA ARG A 425 -15.06 -15.11 -11.62
C ARG A 425 -15.60 -13.89 -12.35
N GLU A 426 -14.85 -13.33 -13.29
CA GLU A 426 -15.30 -12.19 -14.09
C GLU A 426 -16.49 -12.59 -15.00
N ILE A 427 -16.40 -13.76 -15.64
CA ILE A 427 -17.49 -14.32 -16.47
C ILE A 427 -18.73 -14.58 -15.61
N GLU A 428 -18.59 -15.20 -14.44
CA GLU A 428 -19.70 -15.46 -13.52
C GLU A 428 -20.34 -14.14 -13.04
N ARG A 429 -19.53 -13.15 -12.67
CA ARG A 429 -20.01 -11.82 -12.26
C ARG A 429 -20.79 -11.14 -13.38
N ASN A 430 -20.27 -11.17 -14.60
CA ASN A 430 -20.94 -10.58 -15.77
C ASN A 430 -22.27 -11.29 -16.06
N ARG A 431 -22.34 -12.62 -15.88
CA ARG A 431 -23.58 -13.38 -16.02
C ARG A 431 -24.62 -13.00 -14.95
N ILE A 432 -24.19 -12.82 -13.69
CA ILE A 432 -25.08 -12.35 -12.61
C ILE A 432 -25.58 -10.94 -12.91
N ILE A 433 -24.71 -10.03 -13.34
CA ILE A 433 -25.09 -8.66 -13.72
C ILE A 433 -26.10 -8.69 -14.87
N ALA A 434 -25.88 -9.50 -15.90
CA ALA A 434 -26.81 -9.64 -17.01
C ALA A 434 -28.21 -10.11 -16.55
N ASN A 435 -28.26 -11.16 -15.72
CA ASN A 435 -29.53 -11.64 -15.16
C ASN A 435 -30.21 -10.60 -14.25
N GLN A 436 -29.44 -9.85 -13.47
CA GLN A 436 -29.97 -8.77 -12.62
C GLN A 436 -30.52 -7.62 -13.45
N ASN A 437 -29.84 -7.25 -14.55
CA ASN A 437 -30.32 -6.22 -15.47
C ASN A 437 -31.64 -6.65 -16.12
N GLU A 438 -31.76 -7.90 -16.58
CA GLU A 438 -33.01 -8.40 -17.16
C GLU A 438 -34.17 -8.38 -16.15
N LEU A 439 -33.92 -8.82 -14.90
CA LEU A 439 -34.91 -8.75 -13.83
C LEU A 439 -35.30 -7.30 -13.48
N LEU A 440 -34.32 -6.39 -13.42
CA LEU A 440 -34.54 -4.96 -13.16
C LEU A 440 -35.36 -4.32 -14.27
N GLU A 441 -35.07 -4.63 -15.54
CA GLU A 441 -35.85 -4.13 -16.68
C GLU A 441 -37.31 -4.59 -16.60
N GLN A 442 -37.55 -5.86 -16.23
CA GLN A 442 -38.89 -6.37 -16.03
C GLN A 442 -39.61 -5.66 -14.87
N GLN A 443 -38.95 -5.48 -13.73
CA GLN A 443 -39.52 -4.75 -12.58
C GLN A 443 -39.81 -3.29 -12.91
N VAL A 444 -38.91 -2.61 -13.61
CA VAL A 444 -39.12 -1.22 -14.05
C VAL A 444 -40.33 -1.15 -14.96
N LYS A 445 -40.49 -2.08 -15.90
CA LYS A 445 -41.64 -2.13 -16.81
C LYS A 445 -42.95 -2.34 -16.06
N GLU A 446 -43.00 -3.29 -15.12
CA GLU A 446 -44.18 -3.56 -14.28
C GLU A 446 -44.53 -2.33 -13.42
N ARG A 447 -43.56 -1.74 -12.73
CA ARG A 447 -43.76 -0.53 -11.92
C ARG A 447 -44.19 0.68 -12.74
N THR A 448 -43.66 0.84 -13.95
CA THR A 448 -44.05 1.93 -14.84
C THR A 448 -45.51 1.77 -15.27
N ALA A 449 -45.96 0.54 -15.56
CA ALA A 449 -47.37 0.26 -15.89
C ALA A 449 -48.31 0.49 -14.69
N GLU A 450 -47.92 0.04 -13.49
CA GLU A 450 -48.67 0.30 -12.25
C GLU A 450 -48.78 1.81 -11.96
N LEU A 451 -47.67 2.54 -12.13
CA LEU A 451 -47.61 3.98 -11.90
C LEU A 451 -48.49 4.73 -12.91
N GLN A 452 -48.45 4.35 -14.18
CA GLN A 452 -49.29 4.95 -15.23
C GLN A 452 -50.77 4.76 -14.90
N THR A 453 -51.16 3.56 -14.47
CA THR A 453 -52.54 3.25 -14.06
C THR A 453 -52.95 4.07 -12.83
N SER A 454 -52.05 4.19 -11.84
CA SER A 454 -52.29 4.99 -10.64
C SER A 454 -52.43 6.49 -10.96
N LEU A 455 -51.63 7.01 -11.88
CA LEU A 455 -51.72 8.39 -12.38
C LEU A 455 -53.05 8.65 -13.08
N GLU A 456 -53.50 7.72 -13.92
CA GLU A 456 -54.76 7.84 -14.64
C GLU A 456 -55.96 7.81 -13.67
N ASN A 457 -55.92 6.93 -12.68
CA ASN A 457 -56.89 6.89 -11.58
C ASN A 457 -56.88 8.19 -10.79
N LEU A 458 -55.71 8.69 -10.39
CA LEU A 458 -55.57 9.94 -9.63
C LEU A 458 -56.14 11.12 -10.42
N LYS A 459 -55.83 11.23 -11.71
CA LYS A 459 -56.36 12.27 -12.60
C LYS A 459 -57.88 12.19 -12.72
N THR A 460 -58.42 10.98 -12.81
CA THR A 460 -59.87 10.74 -12.83
C THR A 460 -60.53 11.16 -11.52
N THR A 461 -59.97 10.78 -10.38
CA THR A 461 -60.45 11.17 -9.05
C THR A 461 -60.37 12.68 -8.84
N GLN A 462 -59.28 13.32 -9.25
CA GLN A 462 -59.12 14.78 -9.17
C GLN A 462 -60.19 15.51 -9.99
N ASN A 463 -60.46 15.05 -11.21
CA ASN A 463 -61.53 15.62 -12.04
C ASN A 463 -62.91 15.46 -11.39
N GLN A 464 -63.18 14.29 -10.79
CA GLN A 464 -64.42 14.05 -10.06
C GLN A 464 -64.56 14.96 -8.83
N LEU A 465 -63.47 15.18 -8.10
CA LEU A 465 -63.44 16.09 -6.95
C LEU A 465 -63.71 17.54 -7.38
N ILE A 466 -63.03 18.02 -8.42
CA ILE A 466 -63.28 19.36 -9.00
C ILE A 466 -64.75 19.49 -9.42
N GLN A 467 -65.32 18.47 -10.04
CA GLN A 467 -66.72 18.48 -10.46
C GLN A 467 -67.69 18.50 -9.27
N LYS A 468 -67.40 17.73 -8.21
CA LYS A 468 -68.17 17.77 -6.95
C LYS A 468 -68.08 19.12 -6.25
N GLU A 469 -66.91 19.74 -6.21
CA GLU A 469 -66.71 21.07 -5.61
C GLU A 469 -67.45 22.15 -6.41
N LYS A 470 -67.40 22.09 -7.76
CA LYS A 470 -68.22 22.96 -8.62
C LYS A 470 -69.72 22.81 -8.35
N LEU A 471 -70.20 21.59 -8.16
CA LEU A 471 -71.62 21.33 -7.88
C LEU A 471 -72.02 21.82 -6.48
N ALA A 472 -71.16 21.65 -5.48
CA ALA A 472 -71.39 22.15 -4.12
C ALA A 472 -71.43 23.69 -4.08
N SER A 473 -70.45 24.35 -4.70
CA SER A 473 -70.40 25.81 -4.83
C SER A 473 -71.60 26.36 -5.61
N LEU A 474 -72.01 25.69 -6.69
CA LEU A 474 -73.21 26.05 -7.45
C LEU A 474 -74.49 25.90 -6.60
N GLY A 475 -74.56 24.88 -5.73
CA GLY A 475 -75.69 24.66 -4.83
C GLY A 475 -75.87 25.78 -3.80
N GLU A 476 -74.79 26.22 -3.16
CA GLU A 476 -74.80 27.34 -2.19
C GLU A 476 -75.21 28.67 -2.86
N LEU A 477 -74.66 28.94 -4.05
CA LEU A 477 -75.00 30.13 -4.85
C LEU A 477 -76.46 30.13 -5.32
N THR A 478 -76.98 28.97 -5.74
CA THR A 478 -78.36 28.84 -6.24
C THR A 478 -79.38 29.11 -5.13
N ALA A 479 -79.11 28.66 -3.90
CA ALA A 479 -79.98 28.91 -2.75
C ALA A 479 -80.05 30.40 -2.38
N GLY A 480 -78.90 31.09 -2.36
CA GLY A 480 -78.84 32.54 -2.11
C GLY A 480 -79.56 33.36 -3.18
N ILE A 481 -79.37 33.02 -4.46
CA ILE A 481 -80.00 33.72 -5.59
C ILE A 481 -81.52 33.49 -5.60
N ALA A 482 -81.98 32.26 -5.35
CA ALA A 482 -83.41 31.97 -5.28
C ALA A 482 -84.10 32.87 -4.23
N HIS A 483 -83.49 32.99 -3.05
CA HIS A 483 -83.98 33.84 -1.98
C HIS A 483 -83.99 35.33 -2.38
N GLU A 484 -82.96 35.81 -3.08
CA GLU A 484 -82.89 37.20 -3.54
C GLU A 484 -83.85 37.54 -4.69
N ILE A 485 -84.20 36.57 -5.54
CA ILE A 485 -85.23 36.73 -6.59
C ILE A 485 -86.63 36.69 -5.99
N GLN A 486 -86.85 35.84 -4.99
CA GLN A 486 -88.17 35.68 -4.38
C GLN A 486 -88.63 36.97 -3.68
N ASN A 487 -87.71 37.70 -3.06
CA ASN A 487 -88.01 38.96 -2.39
C ASN A 487 -88.71 40.01 -3.29
N PRO A 488 -88.15 40.45 -4.44
CA PRO A 488 -88.84 41.37 -5.34
C PRO A 488 -90.11 40.78 -5.98
N LEU A 489 -90.16 39.46 -6.24
CA LEU A 489 -91.38 38.83 -6.78
C LEU A 489 -92.54 38.87 -5.78
N ASN A 490 -92.27 38.70 -4.48
CA ASN A 490 -93.29 38.84 -3.45
C ASN A 490 -93.86 40.27 -3.42
N PHE A 491 -93.02 41.29 -3.58
CA PHE A 491 -93.49 42.68 -3.69
C PHE A 491 -94.33 42.91 -4.96
N VAL A 492 -93.91 42.36 -6.10
CA VAL A 492 -94.69 42.42 -7.35
C VAL A 492 -96.08 41.81 -7.16
N ASN A 493 -96.17 40.63 -6.53
CA ASN A 493 -97.44 39.96 -6.30
C ASN A 493 -98.32 40.76 -5.33
N ASN A 494 -97.80 41.15 -4.16
CA ASN A 494 -98.55 41.90 -3.16
C ASN A 494 -99.12 43.22 -3.71
N PHE A 495 -98.29 44.01 -4.41
CA PHE A 495 -98.78 45.27 -4.99
C PHE A 495 -99.76 45.04 -6.14
N SER A 496 -99.67 43.91 -6.87
CA SER A 496 -100.66 43.57 -7.91
C SER A 496 -102.00 43.16 -7.32
N GLU A 497 -102.00 42.43 -6.20
CA GLU A 497 -103.20 42.03 -5.47
C GLU A 497 -103.92 43.26 -4.89
N VAL A 498 -103.19 44.12 -4.18
CA VAL A 498 -103.74 45.40 -3.67
C VAL A 498 -104.21 46.30 -4.81
N SER A 499 -103.52 46.32 -5.96
CA SER A 499 -104.00 47.06 -7.14
C SER A 499 -105.34 46.53 -7.65
N THR A 500 -105.60 45.23 -7.54
CA THR A 500 -106.87 44.62 -7.94
C THR A 500 -107.98 45.03 -6.98
N GLU A 501 -107.70 45.04 -5.67
CA GLU A 501 -108.64 45.54 -4.65
C GLU A 501 -108.98 47.02 -4.88
N LEU A 502 -107.98 47.87 -5.10
CA LEU A 502 -108.18 49.31 -5.38
C LEU A 502 -109.00 49.55 -6.66
N VAL A 503 -108.86 48.71 -7.69
CA VAL A 503 -109.67 48.79 -8.91
C VAL A 503 -111.12 48.38 -8.64
N ASN A 504 -111.34 47.33 -7.83
CA ASN A 504 -112.70 46.92 -7.45
C ASN A 504 -113.39 48.00 -6.60
N GLU A 505 -112.68 48.56 -5.62
CA GLU A 505 -113.19 49.68 -4.80
C GLU A 505 -113.52 50.90 -5.68
N LEU A 506 -112.70 51.19 -6.68
CA LEU A 506 -112.96 52.26 -7.64
C LEU A 506 -114.21 51.97 -8.51
N ASP A 507 -114.40 50.74 -8.99
CA ASP A 507 -115.58 50.34 -9.77
C ASP A 507 -116.86 50.39 -8.92
N GLU A 508 -116.80 49.93 -7.67
CA GLU A 508 -117.90 50.02 -6.71
C GLU A 508 -118.27 51.47 -6.41
N GLU A 509 -117.30 52.36 -6.23
CA GLU A 509 -117.55 53.79 -5.99
C GLU A 509 -118.18 54.47 -7.23
N GLN A 510 -117.72 54.14 -8.43
CA GLN A 510 -118.28 54.69 -9.68
C GLN A 510 -119.74 54.29 -9.93
N GLN A 511 -120.20 53.18 -9.37
CA GLN A 511 -121.57 52.68 -9.50
C GLN A 511 -122.53 53.29 -8.46
N LYS A 512 -122.04 54.04 -7.46
CA LYS A 512 -122.89 54.68 -6.46
C LYS A 512 -123.63 55.90 -7.03
N PRO A 513 -124.88 56.15 -6.63
CA PRO A 513 -125.64 57.34 -7.05
C PRO A 513 -125.02 58.67 -6.58
N ASP A 514 -124.32 58.63 -5.45
CA ASP A 514 -123.62 59.77 -4.82
C ASP A 514 -122.14 59.41 -4.74
N ARG A 515 -121.38 59.82 -5.76
CA ARG A 515 -119.95 59.48 -5.93
C ARG A 515 -119.09 60.44 -5.14
N ASP A 516 -118.09 59.93 -4.41
CA ASP A 516 -117.08 60.76 -3.76
C ASP A 516 -115.86 60.99 -4.70
N PRO A 517 -115.71 62.19 -5.29
CA PRO A 517 -114.61 62.48 -6.21
C PRO A 517 -113.24 62.53 -5.53
N GLU A 518 -113.17 62.77 -4.21
CA GLU A 518 -111.90 62.78 -3.48
C GLU A 518 -111.40 61.35 -3.25
N LEU A 519 -112.30 60.43 -2.87
CA LEU A 519 -111.99 59.00 -2.73
C LEU A 519 -111.56 58.37 -4.05
N GLU A 520 -112.26 58.64 -5.16
CA GLU A 520 -111.87 58.13 -6.49
C GLU A 520 -110.46 58.59 -6.89
N LYS A 521 -110.11 59.84 -6.56
CA LYS A 521 -108.80 60.41 -6.86
C LYS A 521 -107.70 59.80 -5.98
N GLU A 522 -107.99 59.52 -4.72
CA GLU A 522 -107.10 58.80 -3.81
C GLU A 522 -106.82 57.37 -4.31
N LEU A 523 -107.87 56.60 -4.61
CA LEU A 523 -107.77 55.23 -5.14
C LEU A 523 -106.97 55.17 -6.45
N LEU A 524 -107.20 56.11 -7.38
CA LEU A 524 -106.40 56.23 -8.61
C LEU A 524 -104.95 56.62 -8.34
N GLY A 525 -104.70 57.45 -7.33
CA GLY A 525 -103.36 57.84 -6.86
C GLY A 525 -102.58 56.65 -6.31
N ASP A 526 -103.22 55.86 -5.45
CA ASP A 526 -102.65 54.67 -4.82
C ASP A 526 -102.41 53.55 -5.85
N LEU A 527 -103.34 53.35 -6.79
CA LEU A 527 -103.17 52.42 -7.90
C LEU A 527 -101.94 52.78 -8.74
N LYS A 528 -101.76 54.08 -9.06
CA LYS A 528 -100.59 54.56 -9.79
C LYS A 528 -99.30 54.31 -9.00
N GLN A 529 -99.32 54.51 -7.68
CA GLN A 529 -98.17 54.24 -6.83
C GLN A 529 -97.82 52.74 -6.79
N ASN A 530 -98.82 51.86 -6.70
CA ASN A 530 -98.61 50.41 -6.73
C ASN A 530 -98.03 49.94 -8.07
N LEU A 531 -98.54 50.44 -9.19
CA LEU A 531 -97.99 50.14 -10.52
C LEU A 531 -96.52 50.56 -10.66
N GLN A 532 -96.13 51.70 -10.10
CA GLN A 532 -94.73 52.14 -10.06
C GLN A 532 -93.86 51.19 -9.22
N LYS A 533 -94.34 50.76 -8.05
CA LYS A 533 -93.62 49.80 -7.20
C LYS A 533 -93.48 48.43 -7.88
N ILE A 534 -94.52 47.93 -8.56
CA ILE A 534 -94.46 46.70 -9.35
C ILE A 534 -93.37 46.78 -10.41
N SER A 535 -93.33 47.89 -11.19
CA SER A 535 -92.31 48.09 -12.22
C SER A 535 -90.89 48.11 -11.63
N HIS A 536 -90.69 48.81 -10.51
CA HIS A 536 -89.41 48.89 -9.83
C HIS A 536 -88.91 47.52 -9.34
N HIS A 537 -89.77 46.76 -8.63
CA HIS A 537 -89.41 45.45 -8.11
C HIS A 537 -89.25 44.39 -9.21
N GLY A 538 -90.07 44.44 -10.27
CA GLY A 538 -89.92 43.60 -11.45
C GLY A 538 -88.60 43.85 -12.19
N GLY A 539 -88.20 45.12 -12.34
CA GLY A 539 -86.89 45.50 -12.88
C GLY A 539 -85.73 44.94 -12.06
N ARG A 540 -85.83 44.99 -10.72
CA ARG A 540 -84.84 44.41 -9.81
C ARG A 540 -84.71 42.89 -9.97
N ALA A 541 -85.83 42.18 -10.03
CA ALA A 541 -85.82 40.73 -10.28
C ALA A 541 -85.14 40.39 -11.62
N SER A 542 -85.44 41.14 -12.69
CA SER A 542 -84.78 40.98 -14.00
C SER A 542 -83.28 41.21 -13.93
N GLN A 543 -82.83 42.22 -13.18
CA GLN A 543 -81.40 42.52 -13.04
C GLN A 543 -80.65 41.40 -12.28
N ILE A 544 -81.24 40.85 -11.21
CA ILE A 544 -80.66 39.71 -10.47
C ILE A 544 -80.47 38.50 -11.39
N VAL A 545 -81.49 38.16 -12.19
CA VAL A 545 -81.41 37.05 -13.15
C VAL A 545 -80.35 37.30 -14.23
N ARG A 546 -80.24 38.52 -14.77
CA ARG A 546 -79.20 38.85 -15.77
C ARG A 546 -77.80 38.71 -15.19
N ASN A 547 -77.58 39.16 -13.96
CA ASN A 547 -76.27 39.03 -13.30
C ASN A 547 -75.94 37.57 -12.97
N MET A 548 -76.92 36.77 -12.54
CA MET A 548 -76.77 35.32 -12.35
C MET A 548 -76.34 34.64 -13.65
N LEU A 549 -77.02 34.94 -14.77
CA LEU A 549 -76.67 34.39 -16.08
C LEU A 549 -75.27 34.83 -16.54
N ALA A 550 -74.84 36.05 -16.19
CA ALA A 550 -73.49 36.53 -16.46
C ALA A 550 -72.41 35.79 -15.64
N HIS A 551 -72.73 35.34 -14.42
CA HIS A 551 -71.86 34.52 -13.58
C HIS A 551 -71.83 33.05 -14.02
N SER A 552 -72.96 32.51 -14.50
CA SER A 552 -73.07 31.13 -15.00
C SER A 552 -72.41 30.93 -16.38
N ARG A 553 -72.40 31.98 -17.23
CA ARG A 553 -71.68 31.97 -18.50
C ARG A 553 -70.17 32.11 -18.27
N THR A 554 -69.55 31.01 -17.87
CA THR A 554 -68.12 30.78 -18.08
C THR A 554 -67.93 30.52 -19.57
N THR A 555 -67.89 31.57 -20.38
CA THR A 555 -67.43 31.43 -21.76
C THR A 555 -65.94 31.15 -21.64
N ALA A 556 -65.50 29.94 -21.97
CA ALA A 556 -64.09 29.59 -22.05
C ALA A 556 -63.45 30.45 -23.14
N GLY A 557 -62.99 31.65 -22.77
CA GLY A 557 -62.21 32.48 -23.67
C GLY A 557 -60.83 31.85 -23.80
N GLU A 558 -60.33 31.76 -25.03
CA GLU A 558 -58.97 31.29 -25.25
C GLU A 558 -57.97 32.35 -24.77
N ARG A 559 -56.89 31.89 -24.12
CA ARG A 559 -55.79 32.79 -23.76
C ARG A 559 -55.04 33.19 -25.01
N GLN A 560 -55.07 34.47 -25.34
CA GLN A 560 -54.43 35.05 -26.51
C GLN A 560 -53.41 36.13 -26.13
N PRO A 561 -52.32 36.30 -26.90
CA PRO A 561 -51.37 37.38 -26.70
C PRO A 561 -52.06 38.74 -26.83
N THR A 562 -52.08 39.52 -25.76
CA THR A 562 -52.87 40.76 -25.66
C THR A 562 -52.02 41.88 -25.08
N ASN A 563 -52.14 43.07 -25.64
CA ASN A 563 -51.49 44.26 -25.08
C ASN A 563 -52.27 44.72 -23.84
N LEU A 564 -51.74 44.38 -22.66
CA LEU A 564 -52.39 44.66 -21.38
C LEU A 564 -52.55 46.16 -21.12
N ASN A 565 -51.55 46.98 -21.45
CA ASN A 565 -51.60 48.42 -21.22
C ASN A 565 -52.69 49.07 -22.08
N ALA A 566 -52.80 48.69 -23.35
CA ALA A 566 -53.85 49.17 -24.24
C ALA A 566 -55.24 48.77 -23.74
N LEU A 567 -55.40 47.51 -23.31
CA LEU A 567 -56.65 47.01 -22.72
C LEU A 567 -57.02 47.78 -21.45
N CYS A 568 -56.05 48.07 -20.59
CA CYS A 568 -56.26 48.82 -19.35
C CYS A 568 -56.72 50.26 -19.62
N ASP A 569 -56.07 50.96 -20.56
CA ASP A 569 -56.43 52.33 -20.95
C ASP A 569 -57.82 52.39 -21.61
N GLU A 570 -58.12 51.45 -22.51
CA GLU A 570 -59.42 51.34 -23.18
C GLU A 570 -60.56 51.23 -22.16
N TYR A 571 -60.45 50.28 -21.23
CA TYR A 571 -61.48 50.05 -20.22
C TYR A 571 -61.56 51.17 -19.17
N LEU A 572 -60.45 51.84 -18.85
CA LEU A 572 -60.44 53.02 -17.98
C LEU A 572 -61.27 54.16 -18.59
N ARG A 573 -61.02 54.46 -19.88
CA ARG A 573 -61.77 55.48 -20.63
C ARG A 573 -63.24 55.09 -20.79
N LEU A 574 -63.51 53.83 -21.09
CA LEU A 574 -64.86 53.31 -21.24
C LEU A 574 -65.68 53.50 -19.97
N ALA A 575 -65.13 53.12 -18.80
CA ALA A 575 -65.78 53.32 -17.50
C ALA A 575 -66.00 54.82 -17.19
N TYR A 576 -65.01 55.67 -17.47
CA TYR A 576 -65.12 57.11 -17.27
C TYR A 576 -66.26 57.73 -18.11
N HIS A 577 -66.29 57.45 -19.41
CA HIS A 577 -67.35 57.92 -20.30
C HIS A 577 -68.71 57.36 -19.93
N GLY A 578 -68.77 56.10 -19.47
CA GLY A 578 -70.00 55.47 -19.00
C GLY A 578 -70.63 56.21 -17.81
N LEU A 579 -69.83 56.68 -16.85
CA LEU A 579 -70.35 57.46 -15.73
C LEU A 579 -70.73 58.88 -16.18
N ARG A 580 -69.89 59.53 -16.99
CA ARG A 580 -70.16 60.89 -17.49
C ARG A 580 -71.42 60.98 -18.37
N ALA A 581 -71.77 59.92 -19.10
CA ALA A 581 -73.01 59.87 -19.86
C ALA A 581 -74.27 59.85 -18.96
N LYS A 582 -74.15 59.34 -17.72
CA LYS A 582 -75.23 59.39 -16.72
C LYS A 582 -75.26 60.73 -15.98
N ASP A 583 -74.09 61.30 -15.73
CA ASP A 583 -73.93 62.60 -15.07
C ASP A 583 -72.89 63.44 -15.80
N ASN A 584 -73.36 64.36 -16.65
CA ASN A 584 -72.49 65.23 -17.46
C ASN A 584 -71.63 66.19 -16.61
N THR A 585 -71.96 66.37 -15.32
CA THR A 585 -71.21 67.25 -14.41
C THR A 585 -69.99 66.57 -13.80
N PHE A 586 -69.92 65.24 -13.84
CA PHE A 586 -68.80 64.48 -13.32
C PHE A 586 -67.53 64.69 -14.16
N ASN A 587 -66.46 65.15 -13.50
CA ASN A 587 -65.12 65.26 -14.07
C ASN A 587 -64.10 64.63 -13.13
N CYS A 588 -63.28 63.73 -13.66
CA CYS A 588 -62.23 63.03 -12.91
C CYS A 588 -60.90 63.12 -13.65
N GLU A 589 -59.83 63.43 -12.92
CA GLU A 589 -58.48 63.39 -13.42
C GLU A 589 -58.01 61.93 -13.55
N LEU A 590 -57.67 61.52 -14.78
CA LEU A 590 -57.16 60.19 -15.08
C LEU A 590 -55.63 60.25 -15.17
N LYS A 591 -54.93 59.55 -14.28
CA LYS A 591 -53.47 59.45 -14.29
C LYS A 591 -53.04 58.04 -14.67
N THR A 592 -52.29 57.89 -15.75
CA THR A 592 -51.78 56.59 -16.20
C THR A 592 -50.26 56.56 -16.17
N ASP A 593 -49.70 55.45 -15.70
CA ASP A 593 -48.26 55.19 -15.62
C ASP A 593 -48.02 53.74 -16.03
N PHE A 594 -47.93 53.52 -17.34
CA PHE A 594 -47.84 52.19 -17.93
C PHE A 594 -46.40 51.84 -18.27
N ASP A 595 -45.92 50.72 -17.74
CA ASP A 595 -44.59 50.19 -18.09
C ASP A 595 -44.60 49.64 -19.53
N PRO A 596 -43.87 50.27 -20.47
CA PRO A 596 -43.87 49.86 -21.88
C PRO A 596 -43.17 48.52 -22.12
N THR A 597 -42.42 47.99 -21.15
CA THR A 597 -41.64 46.75 -21.30
C THR A 597 -42.49 45.48 -21.16
N ILE A 598 -43.74 45.58 -20.71
CA ILE A 598 -44.64 44.44 -20.46
C ILE A 598 -44.97 43.64 -21.74
N GLY A 599 -44.99 44.29 -22.91
CA GLY A 599 -45.25 43.62 -24.19
C GLY A 599 -46.65 42.96 -24.29
N LEU A 600 -46.72 41.82 -24.98
CA LEU A 600 -47.94 41.03 -25.13
C LEU A 600 -48.03 39.96 -24.04
N VAL A 601 -49.16 39.91 -23.35
CA VAL A 601 -49.43 39.00 -22.23
C VAL A 601 -50.47 37.97 -22.66
N LYS A 602 -50.24 36.70 -22.35
CA LYS A 602 -51.16 35.61 -22.71
C LYS A 602 -52.30 35.50 -21.69
N LEU A 603 -53.43 36.14 -21.98
CA LEU A 603 -54.59 36.24 -21.10
C LEU A 603 -55.91 36.14 -21.88
N VAL A 604 -57.04 36.10 -21.18
CA VAL A 604 -58.38 36.16 -21.82
C VAL A 604 -58.89 37.60 -21.79
N PRO A 605 -58.86 38.36 -22.91
CA PRO A 605 -59.12 39.81 -22.89
C PRO A 605 -60.52 40.17 -22.39
N GLN A 606 -61.52 39.35 -22.71
CA GLN A 606 -62.89 39.58 -22.29
C GLN A 606 -63.06 39.43 -20.77
N GLU A 607 -62.34 38.49 -20.14
CA GLU A 607 -62.40 38.29 -18.69
C GLU A 607 -61.63 39.40 -17.96
N ILE A 608 -60.41 39.72 -18.41
CA ILE A 608 -59.61 40.80 -17.82
C ILE A 608 -60.26 42.17 -18.03
N GLY A 609 -60.87 42.41 -19.20
CA GLY A 609 -61.66 43.60 -19.46
C GLY A 609 -62.83 43.77 -18.50
N ARG A 610 -63.52 42.67 -18.14
CA ARG A 610 -64.58 42.68 -17.10
C ARG A 610 -64.03 43.06 -15.73
N VAL A 611 -62.86 42.54 -15.34
CA VAL A 611 -62.19 42.90 -14.08
C VAL A 611 -61.91 44.40 -14.05
N PHE A 612 -61.28 44.93 -15.10
CA PHE A 612 -60.97 46.34 -15.22
C PHE A 612 -62.22 47.21 -15.16
N LEU A 613 -63.25 46.88 -15.94
CA LEU A 613 -64.50 47.62 -15.94
C LEU A 613 -65.13 47.68 -14.55
N ASN A 614 -65.14 46.56 -13.81
CA ASN A 614 -65.69 46.49 -12.46
C ASN A 614 -64.88 47.34 -11.47
N LEU A 615 -63.56 47.22 -11.47
CA LEU A 615 -62.69 47.99 -10.57
C LEU A 615 -62.74 49.49 -10.88
N PHE A 616 -62.70 49.89 -12.15
CA PHE A 616 -62.82 51.28 -12.55
C PHE A 616 -64.18 51.88 -12.23
N ASN A 617 -65.28 51.15 -12.47
CA ASN A 617 -66.61 51.62 -12.07
C ASN A 617 -66.72 51.81 -10.55
N ASN A 618 -66.08 50.96 -9.76
CA ASN A 618 -66.04 51.13 -8.31
C ASN A 618 -65.19 52.34 -7.89
N ALA A 619 -64.02 52.53 -8.51
CA ALA A 619 -63.16 53.70 -8.31
C ALA A 619 -63.90 55.00 -8.66
N PHE A 620 -64.54 55.06 -9.82
CA PHE A 620 -65.29 56.25 -10.26
C PHE A 620 -66.51 56.53 -9.39
N TYR A 621 -67.23 55.49 -8.95
CA TYR A 621 -68.35 55.65 -8.02
C TYR A 621 -67.88 56.29 -6.70
N THR A 622 -66.82 55.78 -6.07
CA THR A 622 -66.38 56.29 -4.77
C THR A 622 -65.83 57.72 -4.83
N VAL A 623 -65.13 58.09 -5.92
CA VAL A 623 -64.67 59.47 -6.09
C VAL A 623 -65.81 60.43 -6.43
N HIS A 624 -66.86 59.98 -7.14
CA HIS A 624 -68.06 60.76 -7.42
C HIS A 624 -68.89 60.99 -6.15
N GLU A 625 -69.09 59.96 -5.34
CA GLU A 625 -69.80 60.10 -4.05
C GLU A 625 -69.05 61.04 -3.10
N LYS A 626 -67.72 60.95 -3.06
CA LYS A 626 -66.92 61.93 -2.31
C LYS A 626 -67.02 63.34 -2.88
N GLN A 627 -67.11 63.51 -4.20
CA GLN A 627 -67.28 64.82 -4.83
C GLN A 627 -68.60 65.48 -4.43
N LYS A 628 -69.69 64.71 -4.34
CA LYS A 628 -71.00 65.22 -3.89
C LYS A 628 -70.99 65.69 -2.44
N ALA A 629 -70.16 65.07 -1.60
CA ALA A 629 -70.06 65.34 -0.18
C ALA A 629 -68.96 66.35 0.22
N ALA A 630 -67.97 66.61 -0.65
CA ALA A 630 -66.78 67.40 -0.34
C ALA A 630 -66.90 68.89 -0.71
N SER A 631 -66.08 69.73 -0.06
CA SER A 631 -65.93 71.16 -0.38
C SER A 631 -65.16 71.39 -1.70
N ALA A 632 -65.28 72.59 -2.27
CA ALA A 632 -64.82 72.95 -3.63
C ALA A 632 -63.33 72.69 -3.98
N SER A 633 -62.49 72.30 -3.01
CA SER A 633 -61.07 71.99 -3.20
C SER A 633 -60.77 70.52 -3.54
N TYR A 634 -61.76 69.62 -3.53
CA TYR A 634 -61.55 68.21 -3.87
C TYR A 634 -61.58 67.98 -5.38
N GLN A 635 -60.50 67.40 -5.92
CA GLN A 635 -60.42 66.96 -7.31
C GLN A 635 -60.51 65.43 -7.35
N PRO A 636 -61.56 64.83 -7.95
CA PRO A 636 -61.66 63.39 -8.16
C PRO A 636 -60.50 62.90 -9.02
N THR A 637 -59.72 61.93 -8.55
CA THR A 637 -58.56 61.39 -9.27
C THR A 637 -58.55 59.86 -9.20
N VAL A 638 -58.39 59.22 -10.36
CA VAL A 638 -58.11 57.79 -10.47
C VAL A 638 -56.77 57.60 -11.17
N ARG A 639 -55.87 56.87 -10.53
CA ARG A 639 -54.54 56.56 -11.04
C ARG A 639 -54.42 55.08 -11.34
N VAL A 640 -53.85 54.75 -12.50
CA VAL A 640 -53.58 53.37 -12.90
C VAL A 640 -52.10 53.23 -13.23
N GLN A 641 -51.45 52.22 -12.64
CA GLN A 641 -50.05 51.91 -12.90
C GLN A 641 -49.89 50.45 -13.32
N THR A 642 -49.00 50.17 -14.27
CA THR A 642 -48.58 48.80 -14.59
C THR A 642 -47.06 48.68 -14.46
N LYS A 643 -46.58 47.54 -13.96
CA LYS A 643 -45.14 47.28 -13.82
C LYS A 643 -44.80 45.80 -14.01
N SER A 644 -43.73 45.52 -14.75
CA SER A 644 -43.15 44.17 -14.79
C SER A 644 -42.21 43.97 -13.59
N ILE A 645 -42.46 42.95 -12.77
CA ILE A 645 -41.65 42.61 -11.59
C ILE A 645 -41.46 41.10 -11.52
N ASN A 646 -40.22 40.61 -11.55
CA ASN A 646 -39.85 39.21 -11.26
C ASN A 646 -40.78 38.16 -11.93
N ASN A 647 -40.95 38.27 -13.26
CA ASN A 647 -41.78 37.35 -14.05
C ASN A 647 -43.29 37.40 -13.74
N THR A 648 -43.74 38.48 -13.10
CA THR A 648 -45.14 38.82 -12.89
C THR A 648 -45.42 40.26 -13.36
N ILE A 649 -46.69 40.56 -13.59
CA ILE A 649 -47.16 41.88 -13.98
C ILE A 649 -48.07 42.39 -12.88
N GLU A 650 -47.69 43.53 -12.32
CA GLU A 650 -48.46 44.21 -11.29
C GLU A 650 -49.26 45.35 -11.92
N ILE A 651 -50.54 45.44 -11.57
CA ILE A 651 -51.47 46.47 -12.02
C ILE A 651 -52.09 47.09 -10.76
N ARG A 652 -51.90 48.39 -10.56
CA ARG A 652 -52.38 49.13 -9.40
C ARG A 652 -53.42 50.15 -9.83
N ILE A 653 -54.61 50.08 -9.24
CA ILE A 653 -55.73 50.98 -9.49
C ILE A 653 -56.01 51.73 -8.19
N ILE A 654 -55.70 53.02 -8.17
CA ILE A 654 -55.71 53.86 -6.97
C ILE A 654 -56.75 54.96 -7.16
N ASP A 655 -57.66 55.10 -6.20
CA ASP A 655 -58.64 56.17 -6.14
C ASP A 655 -58.42 57.03 -4.89
N ASN A 656 -58.79 58.31 -4.97
CA ASN A 656 -58.80 59.22 -3.81
C ASN A 656 -60.21 59.38 -3.19
N GLY A 657 -61.06 58.36 -3.31
CA GLY A 657 -62.46 58.36 -2.92
C GLY A 657 -62.70 58.23 -1.41
N LEU A 658 -63.86 57.69 -1.04
CA LEU A 658 -64.30 57.57 0.36
C LEU A 658 -63.49 56.54 1.17
N GLY A 659 -62.81 55.60 0.52
CA GLY A 659 -62.14 54.47 1.19
C GLY A 659 -63.12 53.53 1.91
N MET A 660 -62.59 52.56 2.66
CA MET A 660 -63.36 51.49 3.31
C MET A 660 -62.91 51.25 4.75
N THR A 661 -63.86 50.89 5.63
CA THR A 661 -63.59 50.38 6.98
C THR A 661 -62.98 48.97 6.94
N ALA A 662 -62.35 48.52 8.03
CA ALA A 662 -61.81 47.16 8.13
C ALA A 662 -62.88 46.07 7.90
N GLU A 663 -64.09 46.23 8.45
CA GLU A 663 -65.19 45.25 8.31
C GLU A 663 -65.64 45.06 6.86
N VAL A 664 -65.77 46.15 6.11
CA VAL A 664 -66.06 46.13 4.66
C VAL A 664 -64.91 45.45 3.90
N LYS A 665 -63.67 45.66 4.34
CA LYS A 665 -62.46 45.09 3.71
C LYS A 665 -62.36 43.56 3.88
N GLU A 666 -62.97 42.99 4.91
CA GLU A 666 -63.03 41.53 5.08
C GLU A 666 -64.10 40.88 4.20
N LYS A 667 -65.16 41.62 3.88
CA LYS A 667 -66.34 41.10 3.17
C LYS A 667 -66.42 41.48 1.69
N LEU A 668 -65.57 42.40 1.19
CA LEU A 668 -65.74 42.97 -0.17
C LEU A 668 -65.68 41.96 -1.32
N PHE A 669 -65.05 40.79 -1.13
CA PHE A 669 -64.97 39.74 -2.13
C PHE A 669 -66.04 38.65 -1.93
N GLN A 670 -66.85 38.73 -0.89
CA GLN A 670 -67.98 37.82 -0.69
C GLN A 670 -69.06 38.13 -1.75
N PRO A 671 -69.62 37.11 -2.41
CA PRO A 671 -70.75 37.31 -3.33
C PRO A 671 -71.91 38.05 -2.66
N PHE A 672 -72.58 38.93 -3.40
CA PHE A 672 -73.75 39.73 -2.98
C PHE A 672 -73.47 40.81 -1.94
N PHE A 673 -72.25 40.92 -1.43
CA PHE A 673 -71.89 42.00 -0.52
C PHE A 673 -71.76 43.34 -1.27
N THR A 674 -72.55 44.35 -0.87
CA THR A 674 -72.49 45.71 -1.41
C THR A 674 -72.81 46.74 -0.33
N THR A 675 -72.11 47.87 -0.34
CA THR A 675 -72.39 49.03 0.51
C THR A 675 -73.21 50.10 -0.22
N LYS A 676 -73.45 49.95 -1.52
CA LYS A 676 -74.29 50.85 -2.32
C LYS A 676 -75.78 50.70 -1.96
N PRO A 677 -76.60 51.76 -2.13
CA PRO A 677 -78.03 51.70 -1.90
C PRO A 677 -78.72 50.57 -2.69
N THR A 678 -79.86 50.12 -2.18
CA THR A 678 -80.65 49.05 -2.77
C THR A 678 -81.04 49.39 -4.21
N GLY A 679 -80.61 48.56 -5.17
CA GLY A 679 -80.88 48.76 -6.61
C GLY A 679 -79.69 49.31 -7.42
N GLU A 680 -78.65 49.83 -6.77
CA GLU A 680 -77.46 50.38 -7.43
C GLU A 680 -76.26 49.43 -7.44
N GLY A 681 -76.20 48.51 -6.47
CA GLY A 681 -75.14 47.52 -6.32
C GLY A 681 -75.66 46.09 -6.38
N THR A 682 -74.98 45.25 -7.15
CA THR A 682 -75.32 43.82 -7.29
C THR A 682 -74.50 42.93 -6.35
N GLY A 683 -73.43 43.47 -5.76
CA GLY A 683 -72.50 42.75 -4.90
C GLY A 683 -71.71 41.62 -5.58
N LEU A 684 -71.80 41.48 -6.91
CA LEU A 684 -71.18 40.39 -7.66
C LEU A 684 -69.90 40.80 -8.42
N GLY A 685 -69.65 42.10 -8.58
CA GLY A 685 -68.55 42.59 -9.42
C GLY A 685 -67.17 42.27 -8.86
N LEU A 686 -66.97 42.46 -7.55
CA LEU A 686 -65.68 42.23 -6.89
C LEU A 686 -65.40 40.74 -6.65
N SER A 687 -66.40 39.95 -6.28
CA SER A 687 -66.27 38.49 -6.15
C SER A 687 -65.94 37.83 -7.49
N LEU A 688 -66.61 38.24 -8.58
CA LEU A 688 -66.28 37.78 -9.93
C LEU A 688 -64.87 38.18 -10.34
N SER A 689 -64.46 39.42 -10.02
CA SER A 689 -63.12 39.90 -10.35
C SER A 689 -62.04 39.10 -9.60
N TYR A 690 -62.30 38.77 -8.35
CA TYR A 690 -61.42 37.92 -7.54
C TYR A 690 -61.28 36.51 -8.15
N ASP A 691 -62.39 35.89 -8.56
CA ASP A 691 -62.37 34.57 -9.19
C ASP A 691 -61.66 34.57 -10.55
N ILE A 692 -61.90 35.58 -11.41
CA ILE A 692 -61.22 35.69 -12.71
C ILE A 692 -59.71 35.79 -12.54
N ILE A 693 -59.24 36.58 -11.56
CA ILE A 693 -57.81 36.76 -11.32
C ILE A 693 -57.20 35.53 -10.66
N THR A 694 -57.77 35.05 -9.55
CA THR A 694 -57.17 33.98 -8.74
C THR A 694 -57.35 32.59 -9.36
N LYS A 695 -58.56 32.25 -9.80
CA LYS A 695 -58.88 30.93 -10.37
C LYS A 695 -58.67 30.90 -11.88
N GLY A 696 -59.06 31.95 -12.61
CA GLY A 696 -58.97 32.00 -14.08
C GLY A 696 -57.55 32.23 -14.61
N HIS A 697 -56.80 33.14 -13.98
CA HIS A 697 -55.49 33.57 -14.46
C HIS A 697 -54.32 33.19 -13.53
N GLY A 698 -54.59 32.52 -12.40
CA GLY A 698 -53.55 32.11 -11.44
C GLY A 698 -52.84 33.29 -10.79
N GLY A 699 -53.48 34.46 -10.78
CA GLY A 699 -52.97 35.70 -10.23
C GLY A 699 -53.41 35.95 -8.80
N ARG A 700 -53.20 37.17 -8.33
CA ARG A 700 -53.60 37.63 -6.98
C ARG A 700 -54.26 39.00 -7.06
N LEU A 701 -55.42 39.17 -6.42
CA LEU A 701 -56.10 40.46 -6.28
C LEU A 701 -56.13 40.84 -4.80
N THR A 702 -55.58 42.00 -4.47
CA THR A 702 -55.48 42.53 -3.10
C THR A 702 -55.97 43.96 -3.05
N VAL A 703 -56.34 44.43 -1.86
CA VAL A 703 -56.81 45.80 -1.66
C VAL A 703 -56.23 46.41 -0.38
N GLU A 704 -55.71 47.62 -0.51
CA GLU A 704 -55.37 48.50 0.60
C GLU A 704 -56.33 49.69 0.58
N SER A 705 -56.91 50.03 1.72
CA SER A 705 -57.88 51.12 1.81
C SER A 705 -57.99 51.62 3.23
N GLU A 706 -58.16 52.93 3.37
CA GLU A 706 -58.38 53.64 4.63
C GLU A 706 -59.53 54.63 4.45
N LEU A 707 -60.46 54.65 5.41
CA LEU A 707 -61.64 55.51 5.37
C LEU A 707 -61.22 56.99 5.25
N GLY A 708 -61.81 57.69 4.28
CA GLY A 708 -61.52 59.09 3.95
C GLY A 708 -60.32 59.33 3.03
N LYS A 709 -59.42 58.35 2.85
CA LYS A 709 -58.19 58.50 2.05
C LYS A 709 -58.26 57.88 0.66
N GLY A 710 -59.15 56.92 0.43
CA GLY A 710 -59.33 56.24 -0.85
C GLY A 710 -58.96 54.76 -0.80
N SER A 711 -58.82 54.12 -1.96
CA SER A 711 -58.51 52.70 -2.07
C SER A 711 -57.48 52.41 -3.17
N GLU A 712 -56.70 51.36 -2.98
CA GLU A 712 -55.73 50.83 -3.93
C GLU A 712 -55.98 49.34 -4.13
N PHE A 713 -56.42 48.99 -5.35
CA PHE A 713 -56.54 47.60 -5.77
C PHE A 713 -55.29 47.19 -6.55
N THR A 714 -54.66 46.10 -6.12
CA THR A 714 -53.46 45.54 -6.75
C THR A 714 -53.77 44.17 -7.34
N ILE A 715 -53.63 44.05 -8.66
CA ILE A 715 -53.70 42.81 -9.43
C ILE A 715 -52.27 42.37 -9.76
N VAL A 716 -51.95 41.10 -9.48
CA VAL A 716 -50.69 40.46 -9.89
C VAL A 716 -51.01 39.30 -10.82
N LEU A 717 -50.46 39.32 -12.04
CA LEU A 717 -50.62 38.27 -13.05
C LEU A 717 -49.28 37.60 -13.36
N PRO A 718 -49.21 36.26 -13.53
CA PRO A 718 -48.01 35.59 -14.01
C PRO A 718 -47.77 35.88 -15.50
N VAL A 719 -46.50 36.00 -15.92
CA VAL A 719 -46.13 36.24 -17.34
C VAL A 719 -46.20 34.96 -18.19
N THR A 720 -46.24 33.78 -17.57
CA THR A 720 -46.18 32.45 -18.21
C THR A 720 -47.53 31.80 -18.49
#